data_AF-A0AAV1QUB7-F1
#
_entry.id   AF-A0AAV1QUB7-F1
#
_cell.length_a   1.000
_cell.length_b   1.000
_cell.length_c   1.000
_cell.angle_alpha   90.00
_cell.angle_beta   90.00
_cell.angle_gamma   90.00
#
_symmetry.space_group_name_H-M   'P 1'
#
loop_
_entity.id
_entity.type
_entity.pdbx_description
1 polymer ?
#
loop_
_entity_poly.entity_id
_entity_poly.type
_entity_poly.pdbx_seq_one_letter_code
_entity_poly.pdbx_strand_id
1 'polypeptide(L)'
;MSSPSKRVKDDASLSSSVLSMWLCRQILLIGDSGVGKSSLLLSFISNSVRDLSPTIGVDFKIKKLTVGGKRLKLTIWDTAGQERFGTLISSYYRGAHGIILVYDVTRRETFENLSDIWAKEVELYSTNNDCIKILVGNKVDRDSERAVSREEGMALAQEHKCSFLECSAKTSENVLQCFKELTLQMLEVPSLLENGSVVVKQQIMKEKQVHQATRGGGRGGKSIEGELVLMETGWPDLLEFFLEDLLSCLISILCPNRRCNMDRKVDIYVPLELNWHPHSPFQGGEVLGSRIRAPLRKNALLKAENKNVVITVFISACHAGRDVFAVPQGITMTIHNSGEEEMGRPPMGMECVKEIEIKQLAHSLASVNLATWVGQNKAAGINTILMRLTVSATLLVVFLARASGIDIFLEWNVALDNTIRPVAVEQPVITINGMFPGPLINATTNDFIHVNVFNKMDEPLLFTWNGIQQRLNSWQDGVSATNCPILPGTNWTYAFQTKDQIGSYFYFPSINFLKAAGGFGPIRVNNRNVIAVPFPKPEAEFDLLIGDWFYDSYNKTRSLMETMADAVTPDVILTNGKGPYGHSSSKAYESFTVTKGKTYRFRISNVGSAFSFNFRIQNHTMVLVETEGSYTNQITLDSLDVHVGQSYSVLVTADQNEADYYFVASPLLLNTSSSSGFDGAGVLHYSNSPAPVNGPLPGGPDPFDLDSSVNQARSIRWNLTAGAARPNRQGAFNVTNITLSQTFILDGLMAEIEGSQRYAVNNVSYYTLNTPLKLADHFVNGSGVYQLDWFPVNSVNSKASYGVSVVTGVHKGWIELVFVNSLNTIDAWHLDGFGFYVVGFGNGFWGPEARKDYNIFDPVVRSTVQVYPNGWTAVYAFLDNPGMWNLRSQSLKNWYLGQELYIRVFDPDPNPAKERPPPSNLLLCGIFAPDSESPASEPVPVPSA
;
A
#
# COMPACT_ATOMS: atom_id res chain seq x y z
N MET A 1 -52.73 -3.90 65.67
CA MET A 1 -54.04 -3.27 65.39
C MET A 1 -53.96 -2.55 64.06
N SER A 2 -54.79 -2.98 63.10
CA SER A 2 -55.45 -2.22 62.02
C SER A 2 -54.72 -1.10 61.23
N SER A 3 -54.58 -1.35 59.92
CA SER A 3 -54.35 -0.48 58.73
C SER A 3 -55.42 0.63 58.53
N PRO A 4 -55.55 1.39 57.38
CA PRO A 4 -54.72 1.56 56.15
C PRO A 4 -54.60 3.02 55.58
N SER A 5 -53.76 3.29 54.55
CA SER A 5 -54.03 4.16 53.35
C SER A 5 -52.75 4.66 52.62
N LYS A 6 -52.85 4.84 51.30
CA LYS A 6 -51.87 5.12 50.23
C LYS A 6 -51.25 6.53 50.24
N ARG A 7 -49.98 6.68 49.81
CA ARG A 7 -49.56 7.44 48.58
C ARG A 7 -48.03 7.49 48.44
N VAL A 8 -47.58 7.08 47.25
CA VAL A 8 -46.26 7.39 46.67
C VAL A 8 -46.31 8.84 46.14
N LYS A 9 -45.23 9.59 46.36
CA LYS A 9 -44.84 10.75 45.54
C LYS A 9 -43.32 10.77 45.40
N ASP A 10 -42.90 10.80 44.15
CA ASP A 10 -41.56 11.06 43.65
C ASP A 10 -41.06 12.46 44.05
N ASP A 11 -39.74 12.60 44.20
CA ASP A 11 -39.05 13.75 43.59
C ASP A 11 -37.60 13.37 43.26
N ALA A 12 -37.34 13.44 41.96
CA ALA A 12 -36.04 13.34 41.32
C ALA A 12 -35.57 14.76 40.97
N SER A 13 -34.29 15.07 41.19
CA SER A 13 -33.48 15.87 40.26
C SER A 13 -32.07 16.12 40.79
N LEU A 14 -31.10 15.37 40.27
CA LEU A 14 -29.82 15.92 39.83
C LEU A 14 -29.32 15.00 38.71
N SER A 15 -29.55 15.42 37.45
CA SER A 15 -29.22 14.63 36.27
C SER A 15 -27.75 14.78 35.89
N SER A 16 -27.19 13.64 35.52
CA SER A 16 -25.87 13.43 34.94
C SER A 16 -25.81 13.87 33.48
N SER A 17 -24.65 14.37 33.06
CA SER A 17 -24.24 14.38 31.64
C SER A 17 -23.06 13.41 31.47
N VAL A 18 -23.35 12.11 31.52
CA VAL A 18 -22.40 11.07 31.14
C VAL A 18 -22.55 10.84 29.63
N LEU A 19 -21.49 11.13 28.86
CA LEU A 19 -21.38 10.73 27.46
C LEU A 19 -21.67 9.22 27.34
N SER A 20 -22.70 8.83 26.57
CA SER A 20 -23.09 7.42 26.40
C SER A 20 -22.04 6.63 25.60
N MET A 21 -21.06 6.07 26.29
CA MET A 21 -20.03 5.19 25.73
C MET A 21 -20.60 3.79 25.42
N TRP A 22 -20.24 3.21 24.27
CA TRP A 22 -20.62 1.85 23.92
C TRP A 22 -19.78 0.84 24.72
N LEU A 23 -20.43 -0.11 25.39
CA LEU A 23 -19.77 -1.23 26.05
C LEU A 23 -19.45 -2.31 25.00
N CYS A 24 -18.17 -2.62 24.80
CA CYS A 24 -17.74 -3.67 23.87
C CYS A 24 -17.78 -5.03 24.57
N ARG A 25 -18.36 -6.04 23.92
CA ARG A 25 -18.44 -7.43 24.44
C ARG A 25 -18.13 -8.43 23.35
N GLN A 26 -17.38 -9.47 23.69
CA GLN A 26 -16.98 -10.52 22.76
C GLN A 26 -17.77 -11.80 23.03
N ILE A 27 -18.36 -12.37 21.97
CA ILE A 27 -19.10 -13.64 22.00
C ILE A 27 -18.43 -14.63 21.04
N LEU A 28 -18.32 -15.88 21.44
CA LEU A 28 -17.78 -16.97 20.61
C LEU A 28 -18.85 -18.07 20.42
N LEU A 29 -19.08 -18.49 19.18
CA LEU A 29 -19.96 -19.61 18.82
C LEU A 29 -19.12 -20.86 18.58
N ILE A 30 -19.38 -21.94 19.32
CA ILE A 30 -18.67 -23.22 19.22
C ILE A 30 -19.64 -24.39 19.12
N GLY A 31 -19.14 -25.52 18.61
CA GLY A 31 -19.93 -26.74 18.34
C GLY A 31 -19.55 -27.35 17.00
N ASP A 32 -20.00 -28.57 16.73
CA ASP A 32 -19.61 -29.34 15.56
C ASP A 32 -19.94 -28.65 14.22
N SER A 33 -19.27 -29.10 13.16
CA SER A 33 -19.55 -28.60 11.82
C SER A 33 -20.99 -28.94 11.39
N GLY A 34 -21.63 -28.00 10.70
CA GLY A 34 -23.00 -28.16 10.19
C GLY A 34 -24.13 -28.09 11.24
N VAL A 35 -23.85 -27.77 12.51
CA VAL A 35 -24.90 -27.57 13.53
C VAL A 35 -25.70 -26.26 13.34
N GLY A 36 -25.20 -25.35 12.49
CA GLY A 36 -25.89 -24.12 12.10
C GLY A 36 -25.48 -22.87 12.90
N LYS A 37 -24.25 -22.81 13.41
CA LYS A 37 -23.65 -21.64 14.09
C LYS A 37 -23.69 -20.38 13.21
N SER A 38 -23.20 -20.49 11.98
CA SER A 38 -23.23 -19.42 10.97
C SER A 38 -24.65 -19.00 10.61
N SER A 39 -25.57 -19.97 10.52
CA SER A 39 -26.98 -19.71 10.27
C SER A 39 -27.66 -18.96 11.43
N LEU A 40 -27.34 -19.30 12.69
CA LEU A 40 -27.81 -18.57 13.86
C LEU A 40 -27.27 -17.13 13.88
N LEU A 41 -25.99 -16.94 13.58
CA LEU A 41 -25.38 -15.62 13.50
C LEU A 41 -26.01 -14.75 12.41
N LEU A 42 -26.20 -15.32 11.21
CA LEU A 42 -26.80 -14.60 10.09
C LEU A 42 -28.29 -14.30 10.30
N SER A 43 -29.04 -15.23 10.91
CA SER A 43 -30.42 -15.00 11.33
C SER A 43 -30.50 -13.83 12.34
N PHE A 44 -29.61 -13.78 13.34
CA PHE A 44 -29.53 -12.67 14.30
C PHE A 44 -29.15 -11.32 13.67
N ILE A 45 -28.30 -11.33 12.63
CA ILE A 45 -27.83 -10.10 12.00
C ILE A 45 -28.82 -9.56 10.97
N SER A 46 -29.32 -10.42 10.09
CA SER A 46 -29.95 -10.05 8.81
C SER A 46 -31.45 -10.39 8.69
N ASN A 47 -32.05 -11.04 9.69
CA ASN A 47 -33.44 -11.52 9.67
C ASN A 47 -33.80 -12.35 8.41
N SER A 48 -32.81 -12.96 7.74
CA SER A 48 -33.01 -13.85 6.58
C SER A 48 -31.97 -14.97 6.59
N VAL A 49 -32.36 -16.18 6.18
CA VAL A 49 -31.45 -17.33 6.04
C VAL A 49 -31.40 -17.74 4.58
N ARG A 50 -30.18 -17.86 4.04
CA ARG A 50 -29.90 -18.55 2.78
C ARG A 50 -29.12 -19.83 3.09
N ASP A 51 -29.20 -20.82 2.20
CA ASP A 51 -28.39 -22.03 2.33
C ASP A 51 -26.90 -21.67 2.20
N LEU A 52 -26.14 -22.00 3.25
CA LEU A 52 -24.72 -21.67 3.38
C LEU A 52 -23.90 -22.95 3.27
N SER A 53 -22.80 -22.88 2.52
CA SER A 53 -21.74 -23.89 2.58
C SER A 53 -21.10 -23.92 3.98
N PRO A 54 -20.54 -25.06 4.43
CA PRO A 54 -19.81 -25.13 5.69
C PRO A 54 -18.71 -24.06 5.78
N THR A 55 -18.62 -23.37 6.93
CA THR A 55 -17.62 -22.32 7.17
C THR A 55 -16.22 -22.92 7.14
N ILE A 56 -15.31 -22.25 6.43
CA ILE A 56 -13.89 -22.60 6.38
C ILE A 56 -13.14 -21.59 7.27
N GLY A 57 -12.61 -22.03 8.41
CA GLY A 57 -11.91 -21.16 9.36
C GLY A 57 -12.82 -20.49 10.38
N VAL A 58 -12.62 -19.19 10.65
CA VAL A 58 -13.40 -18.39 11.62
C VAL A 58 -13.89 -17.11 10.93
N ASP A 59 -15.19 -16.83 11.00
CA ASP A 59 -15.80 -15.56 10.56
C ASP A 59 -16.10 -14.68 11.78
N PHE A 60 -16.12 -13.36 11.60
CA PHE A 60 -16.46 -12.44 12.68
C PHE A 60 -17.48 -11.40 12.21
N LYS A 61 -18.40 -11.05 13.10
CA LYS A 61 -19.43 -10.04 12.82
C LYS A 61 -19.61 -9.11 14.01
N ILE A 62 -20.02 -7.86 13.73
CA ILE A 62 -20.28 -6.85 14.75
C ILE A 62 -21.77 -6.49 14.75
N LYS A 63 -22.45 -6.68 15.87
CA LYS A 63 -23.84 -6.24 16.07
C LYS A 63 -23.88 -5.20 17.19
N LYS A 64 -24.53 -4.06 16.93
CA LYS A 64 -24.83 -3.05 17.95
C LYS A 64 -26.26 -3.22 18.41
N LEU A 65 -26.47 -3.28 19.73
CA LEU A 65 -27.79 -3.37 20.34
C LEU A 65 -27.84 -2.63 21.66
N THR A 66 -29.05 -2.24 22.06
CA THR A 66 -29.32 -1.67 23.38
C THR A 66 -30.07 -2.70 24.20
N VAL A 67 -29.49 -3.12 25.32
CA VAL A 67 -30.05 -4.13 26.22
C VAL A 67 -29.86 -3.66 27.66
N GLY A 68 -30.90 -3.75 28.49
CA GLY A 68 -30.87 -3.26 29.88
C GLY A 68 -30.55 -1.77 30.02
N GLY A 69 -30.95 -0.94 29.05
CA GLY A 69 -30.64 0.51 29.02
C GLY A 69 -29.19 0.86 28.66
N LYS A 70 -28.32 -0.14 28.44
CA LYS A 70 -26.91 0.02 28.07
C LYS A 70 -26.72 -0.20 26.57
N ARG A 71 -25.90 0.64 25.94
CA ARG A 71 -25.53 0.55 24.52
C ARG A 71 -24.35 -0.41 24.38
N LEU A 72 -24.54 -1.53 23.68
CA LEU A 72 -23.54 -2.58 23.52
C LEU A 72 -23.08 -2.74 22.07
N LYS A 73 -21.79 -2.96 21.89
CA LYS A 73 -21.17 -3.41 20.64
C LYS A 73 -20.71 -4.84 20.84
N LEU A 74 -21.47 -5.80 20.33
CA LEU A 74 -21.10 -7.21 20.34
C LEU A 74 -20.17 -7.51 19.16
N THR A 75 -19.03 -8.12 19.44
CA THR A 75 -18.15 -8.78 18.47
C THR A 75 -18.39 -10.27 18.60
N ILE A 76 -18.99 -10.89 17.58
CA ILE A 76 -19.38 -12.30 17.59
C ILE A 76 -18.47 -13.06 16.63
N TRP A 77 -17.82 -14.10 17.12
CA TRP A 77 -16.92 -14.97 16.38
C TRP A 77 -17.63 -16.30 16.08
N ASP A 78 -17.64 -16.72 14.82
CA ASP A 78 -18.26 -17.94 14.31
C ASP A 78 -17.20 -18.92 13.81
N THR A 79 -17.17 -20.14 14.36
CA THR A 79 -16.14 -21.13 14.01
C THR A 79 -16.65 -22.19 13.03
N ALA A 80 -15.75 -22.86 12.30
CA ALA A 80 -16.08 -23.91 11.34
C ALA A 80 -16.69 -25.18 11.97
N GLY A 81 -16.36 -25.49 13.23
CA GLY A 81 -16.71 -26.72 13.93
C GLY A 81 -16.00 -27.99 13.45
N GLN A 82 -14.97 -27.91 12.60
CA GLN A 82 -14.13 -29.05 12.16
C GLN A 82 -12.73 -29.06 12.81
N GLU A 83 -12.42 -28.03 13.59
CA GLU A 83 -11.08 -27.64 13.97
C GLU A 83 -10.48 -28.37 15.18
N ARG A 84 -10.55 -29.71 15.18
CA ARG A 84 -9.96 -30.59 16.22
C ARG A 84 -8.41 -30.56 16.31
N PHE A 85 -7.73 -29.51 15.83
CA PHE A 85 -6.26 -29.36 15.87
C PHE A 85 -5.80 -27.95 16.35
N GLY A 86 -6.07 -27.65 17.63
CA GLY A 86 -5.10 -27.19 18.64
C GLY A 86 -4.48 -25.79 18.62
N THR A 87 -4.12 -25.17 17.48
CA THR A 87 -3.23 -23.97 17.53
C THR A 87 -3.91 -22.65 17.15
N LEU A 88 -4.81 -22.64 16.15
CA LEU A 88 -5.49 -21.42 15.71
C LEU A 88 -6.55 -20.91 16.70
N ILE A 89 -7.18 -21.82 17.48
CA ILE A 89 -8.43 -21.52 18.22
C ILE A 89 -8.21 -21.03 19.65
N SER A 90 -7.11 -21.42 20.32
CA SER A 90 -6.81 -20.99 21.68
C SER A 90 -6.79 -19.46 21.84
N SER A 91 -6.49 -18.73 20.76
CA SER A 91 -6.49 -17.27 20.72
C SER A 91 -7.90 -16.64 20.82
N TYR A 92 -8.95 -17.30 20.32
CA TYR A 92 -10.32 -16.75 20.30
C TYR A 92 -11.08 -16.96 21.62
N TYR A 93 -10.72 -17.99 22.38
CA TYR A 93 -11.22 -18.20 23.74
C TYR A 93 -10.68 -17.11 24.71
N ARG A 94 -9.52 -16.51 24.42
CA ARG A 94 -8.94 -15.43 25.26
C ARG A 94 -9.79 -14.16 25.18
N GLY A 95 -10.29 -13.71 26.33
CA GLY A 95 -11.09 -12.49 26.42
C GLY A 95 -12.52 -12.61 25.90
N ALA A 96 -13.00 -13.83 25.60
CA ALA A 96 -14.43 -14.06 25.40
C ALA A 96 -15.21 -13.67 26.66
N HIS A 97 -16.28 -12.90 26.48
CA HIS A 97 -17.16 -12.50 27.57
C HIS A 97 -18.44 -13.36 27.61
N GLY A 98 -18.82 -13.93 26.47
CA GLY A 98 -19.90 -14.90 26.33
C GLY A 98 -19.54 -16.03 25.37
N ILE A 99 -20.04 -17.23 25.60
CA ILE A 99 -19.84 -18.40 24.73
C ILE A 99 -21.20 -19.06 24.46
N ILE A 100 -21.47 -19.36 23.19
CA ILE A 100 -22.68 -20.07 22.73
C ILE A 100 -22.25 -21.46 22.25
N LEU A 101 -22.67 -22.49 22.98
CA LEU A 101 -22.47 -23.90 22.63
C LEU A 101 -23.66 -24.36 21.78
N VAL A 102 -23.43 -24.79 20.54
CA VAL A 102 -24.51 -25.13 19.60
C VAL A 102 -24.45 -26.60 19.20
N TYR A 103 -25.58 -27.30 19.31
CA TYR A 103 -25.77 -28.63 18.72
C TYR A 103 -26.99 -28.66 17.79
N ASP A 104 -27.07 -29.70 16.98
CA ASP A 104 -28.19 -29.96 16.07
C ASP A 104 -29.16 -30.95 16.71
N VAL A 105 -30.43 -30.57 16.94
CA VAL A 105 -31.41 -31.44 17.60
C VAL A 105 -31.71 -32.73 16.84
N THR A 106 -31.39 -32.77 15.54
CA THR A 106 -31.54 -33.96 14.69
C THR A 106 -30.32 -34.88 14.69
N ARG A 107 -29.18 -34.46 15.27
CA ARG A 107 -27.92 -35.23 15.29
C ARG A 107 -27.37 -35.40 16.70
N ARG A 108 -27.64 -36.56 17.31
CA ARG A 108 -27.22 -36.90 18.69
C ARG A 108 -25.70 -36.80 18.93
N GLU A 109 -24.87 -37.19 17.96
CA GLU A 109 -23.41 -37.09 18.06
C GLU A 109 -22.96 -35.64 18.38
N THR A 110 -23.61 -34.64 17.77
CA THR A 110 -23.24 -33.23 17.98
C THR A 110 -23.59 -32.71 19.38
N PHE A 111 -24.50 -33.40 20.08
CA PHE A 111 -24.87 -33.12 21.46
C PHE A 111 -23.88 -33.76 22.44
N GLU A 112 -23.50 -35.01 22.20
CA GLU A 112 -22.49 -35.73 23.00
C GLU A 112 -21.12 -35.03 22.93
N ASN A 113 -20.72 -34.59 21.74
CA ASN A 113 -19.47 -33.86 21.53
C ASN A 113 -19.38 -32.52 22.30
N LEU A 114 -20.51 -31.94 22.73
CA LEU A 114 -20.48 -30.73 23.56
C LEU A 114 -19.83 -30.98 24.92
N SER A 115 -20.13 -32.09 25.58
CA SER A 115 -19.48 -32.48 26.84
C SER A 115 -18.08 -33.02 26.61
N ASP A 116 -17.92 -33.88 25.60
CA ASP A 116 -16.69 -34.65 25.45
C ASP A 116 -15.52 -33.85 24.90
N ILE A 117 -15.82 -32.80 24.12
CA ILE A 117 -14.84 -31.99 23.39
C ILE A 117 -14.99 -30.52 23.75
N TRP A 118 -16.11 -29.90 23.38
CA TRP A 118 -16.23 -28.43 23.37
C TRP A 118 -16.22 -27.80 24.77
N ALA A 119 -16.85 -28.43 25.77
CA ALA A 119 -16.81 -27.97 27.15
C ALA A 119 -15.39 -28.00 27.73
N LYS A 120 -14.62 -29.06 27.45
CA LYS A 120 -13.22 -29.20 27.89
C LYS A 120 -12.31 -28.15 27.24
N GLU A 121 -12.53 -27.82 25.96
CA GLU A 121 -11.78 -26.73 25.31
C GLU A 121 -12.05 -25.37 25.94
N VAL A 122 -13.30 -25.08 26.28
CA VAL A 122 -13.67 -23.83 26.96
C VAL A 122 -12.95 -23.73 28.31
N GLU A 123 -12.88 -24.83 29.06
CA GLU A 123 -12.14 -24.89 30.34
C GLU A 123 -10.63 -24.74 30.16
N LEU A 124 -10.07 -25.30 29.09
CA LEU A 124 -8.62 -25.28 28.85
C LEU A 124 -8.11 -23.92 28.35
N TYR A 125 -8.87 -23.22 27.50
CA TYR A 125 -8.39 -22.04 26.78
C TYR A 125 -9.02 -20.70 27.21
N SER A 126 -10.14 -20.70 27.94
CA SER A 126 -10.74 -19.46 28.42
C SER A 126 -9.87 -18.84 29.51
N THR A 127 -9.42 -17.61 29.29
CA THR A 127 -8.70 -16.82 30.30
C THR A 127 -9.62 -15.97 31.17
N ASN A 128 -10.93 -16.02 30.91
CA ASN A 128 -11.94 -15.27 31.64
C ASN A 128 -12.83 -16.23 32.43
N ASN A 129 -12.58 -16.33 33.74
CA ASN A 129 -13.31 -17.22 34.64
C ASN A 129 -14.78 -16.83 34.83
N ASP A 130 -15.13 -15.58 34.52
CA ASP A 130 -16.48 -15.04 34.62
C ASP A 130 -17.24 -15.05 33.28
N CYS A 131 -16.75 -15.81 32.29
CA CYS A 131 -17.39 -15.93 30.98
C CYS A 131 -18.77 -16.60 31.09
N ILE A 132 -19.81 -15.93 30.59
CA ILE A 132 -21.16 -16.48 30.57
C ILE A 132 -21.31 -17.49 29.42
N LYS A 133 -21.95 -18.62 29.69
CA LYS A 133 -22.17 -19.68 28.70
C LYS A 133 -23.67 -19.89 28.48
N ILE A 134 -24.06 -20.19 27.24
CA ILE A 134 -25.43 -20.62 26.90
C ILE A 134 -25.38 -21.80 25.93
N LEU A 135 -26.18 -22.82 26.23
CA LEU A 135 -26.39 -24.01 25.41
C LEU A 135 -27.58 -23.79 24.46
N VAL A 136 -27.39 -24.10 23.18
CA VAL A 136 -28.38 -23.90 22.12
C VAL A 136 -28.61 -25.19 21.34
N GLY A 137 -29.84 -25.71 21.41
CA GLY A 137 -30.33 -26.76 20.51
C GLY A 137 -30.90 -26.12 19.24
N ASN A 138 -30.21 -26.25 18.11
CA ASN A 138 -30.59 -25.61 16.86
C ASN A 138 -31.32 -26.57 15.91
N LYS A 139 -32.06 -26.00 14.92
CA LYS A 139 -32.87 -26.70 13.90
C LYS A 139 -34.16 -27.34 14.41
N VAL A 140 -34.80 -26.72 15.41
CA VAL A 140 -36.10 -27.20 15.92
C VAL A 140 -37.25 -27.13 14.92
N ASP A 141 -37.05 -26.47 13.79
CA ASP A 141 -37.97 -26.55 12.65
C ASP A 141 -38.07 -27.96 12.03
N ARG A 142 -37.18 -28.88 12.40
CA ARG A 142 -37.18 -30.30 11.97
C ARG A 142 -37.55 -31.25 13.12
N ASP A 143 -38.61 -30.92 13.86
CA ASP A 143 -39.03 -31.67 15.05
C ASP A 143 -39.33 -33.15 14.78
N SER A 144 -39.81 -33.50 13.58
CA SER A 144 -40.07 -34.89 13.18
C SER A 144 -38.80 -35.75 13.06
N GLU A 145 -37.62 -35.14 12.96
CA GLU A 145 -36.32 -35.80 12.85
C GLU A 145 -35.49 -35.65 14.14
N ARG A 146 -36.14 -35.24 15.25
CA ARG A 146 -35.49 -34.96 16.52
C ARG A 146 -34.85 -36.23 17.10
N ALA A 147 -33.55 -36.15 17.37
CA ALA A 147 -32.76 -37.20 18.00
C ALA A 147 -32.42 -36.89 19.47
N VAL A 148 -32.54 -35.64 19.90
CA VAL A 148 -32.26 -35.16 21.28
C VAL A 148 -33.48 -34.43 21.83
N SER A 149 -34.00 -34.89 22.97
CA SER A 149 -35.17 -34.27 23.60
C SER A 149 -34.81 -32.94 24.26
N ARG A 150 -35.84 -32.12 24.51
CA ARG A 150 -35.66 -30.84 25.21
C ARG A 150 -35.19 -31.06 26.65
N GLU A 151 -35.67 -32.13 27.28
CA GLU A 151 -35.31 -32.53 28.64
C GLU A 151 -33.82 -32.91 28.73
N GLU A 152 -33.28 -33.61 27.73
CA GLU A 152 -31.84 -33.92 27.64
C GLU A 152 -31.01 -32.64 27.50
N GLY A 153 -31.44 -31.70 26.64
CA GLY A 153 -30.79 -30.39 26.50
C GLY A 153 -30.78 -29.58 27.79
N MET A 154 -31.89 -29.60 28.53
CA MET A 154 -32.01 -28.94 29.84
C MET A 154 -31.11 -29.59 30.90
N ALA A 155 -31.03 -30.92 30.93
CA ALA A 155 -30.18 -31.66 31.85
C ALA A 155 -28.70 -31.34 31.61
N LEU A 156 -28.26 -31.30 30.35
CA LEU A 156 -26.88 -30.96 29.99
C LEU A 156 -26.52 -29.52 30.37
N ALA A 157 -27.44 -28.57 30.18
CA ALA A 157 -27.20 -27.19 30.57
C ALA A 157 -27.07 -27.02 32.09
N GLN A 158 -27.84 -27.79 32.88
CA GLN A 158 -27.72 -27.82 34.34
C GLN A 158 -26.37 -28.39 34.79
N GLU A 159 -25.89 -29.45 34.13
CA GLU A 159 -24.57 -30.02 34.38
C GLU A 159 -23.44 -29.00 34.16
N HIS A 160 -23.48 -28.27 33.04
CA HIS A 160 -22.48 -27.26 32.68
C HIS A 160 -22.73 -25.86 33.25
N LYS A 161 -23.72 -25.72 34.14
CA LYS A 161 -24.12 -24.45 34.80
C LYS A 161 -24.32 -23.29 33.81
N CYS A 162 -25.01 -23.56 32.71
CA CYS A 162 -25.29 -22.59 31.65
C CYS A 162 -26.79 -22.49 31.35
N SER A 163 -27.21 -21.41 30.69
CA SER A 163 -28.61 -21.27 30.25
C SER A 163 -28.90 -22.16 29.04
N PHE A 164 -30.16 -22.53 28.81
CA PHE A 164 -30.57 -23.37 27.69
C PHE A 164 -31.70 -22.74 26.88
N LEU A 165 -31.53 -22.72 25.55
CA LEU A 165 -32.57 -22.33 24.61
C LEU A 165 -32.59 -23.22 23.38
N GLU A 166 -33.78 -23.53 22.90
CA GLU A 166 -33.97 -24.15 21.59
C GLU A 166 -34.23 -23.07 20.54
N CYS A 167 -33.51 -23.12 19.43
CA CYS A 167 -33.57 -22.13 18.36
C CYS A 167 -33.80 -22.80 17.00
N SER A 168 -34.43 -22.06 16.08
CA SER A 168 -34.34 -22.37 14.66
C SER A 168 -33.78 -21.16 13.94
N ALA A 169 -32.56 -21.30 13.43
CA ALA A 169 -31.99 -20.30 12.53
C ALA A 169 -32.94 -20.03 11.34
N LYS A 170 -33.53 -21.08 10.76
CA LYS A 170 -34.37 -21.02 9.56
C LYS A 170 -35.65 -20.21 9.76
N THR A 171 -36.40 -20.47 10.84
CA THR A 171 -37.63 -19.72 11.15
C THR A 171 -37.35 -18.46 11.96
N SER A 172 -36.11 -18.25 12.39
CA SER A 172 -35.67 -17.22 13.34
C SER A 172 -36.31 -17.33 14.72
N GLU A 173 -36.86 -18.50 15.06
CA GLU A 173 -37.43 -18.78 16.38
C GLU A 173 -36.33 -18.78 17.46
N ASN A 174 -36.58 -18.01 18.53
CA ASN A 174 -35.71 -17.83 19.71
C ASN A 174 -34.27 -17.32 19.46
N VAL A 175 -33.86 -17.10 18.21
CA VAL A 175 -32.51 -16.61 17.88
C VAL A 175 -32.23 -15.24 18.53
N LEU A 176 -33.13 -14.27 18.38
CA LEU A 176 -32.97 -12.95 19.00
C LEU A 176 -32.98 -13.02 20.54
N GLN A 177 -33.78 -13.93 21.09
CA GLN A 177 -33.87 -14.13 22.54
C GLN A 177 -32.57 -14.69 23.09
N CYS A 178 -31.98 -15.69 22.42
CA CYS A 178 -30.70 -16.29 22.80
C CYS A 178 -29.58 -15.26 22.97
N PHE A 179 -29.33 -14.44 21.95
CA PHE A 179 -28.28 -13.41 22.03
C PHE A 179 -28.61 -12.31 23.04
N LYS A 180 -29.88 -11.95 23.23
CA LYS A 180 -30.29 -10.96 24.24
C LYS A 180 -30.10 -11.48 25.67
N GLU A 181 -30.47 -12.73 25.92
CA GLU A 181 -30.38 -13.37 27.25
C GLU A 181 -28.92 -13.52 27.68
N LEU A 182 -28.06 -14.04 26.80
CA LEU A 182 -26.62 -14.09 27.03
C LEU A 182 -26.06 -12.69 27.34
N THR A 183 -26.48 -11.68 26.57
CA THR A 183 -26.03 -10.31 26.74
C THR A 183 -26.49 -9.68 28.05
N LEU A 184 -27.71 -9.98 28.50
CA LEU A 184 -28.24 -9.50 29.78
C LEU A 184 -27.44 -10.08 30.95
N GLN A 185 -27.19 -11.39 30.94
CA GLN A 185 -26.40 -12.06 31.97
C GLN A 185 -24.97 -11.48 32.04
N MET A 186 -24.36 -11.21 30.89
CA MET A 186 -23.04 -10.55 30.82
C MET A 186 -23.02 -9.12 31.38
N LEU A 187 -24.17 -8.44 31.44
CA LEU A 187 -24.31 -7.11 32.02
C LEU A 187 -24.54 -7.13 33.53
N GLU A 188 -24.96 -8.27 34.09
CA GLU A 188 -25.19 -8.47 35.52
C GLU A 188 -23.90 -8.82 36.27
N VAL A 189 -22.88 -9.32 35.56
CA VAL A 189 -21.56 -9.63 36.14
C VAL A 189 -20.70 -8.35 36.31
N PRO A 190 -20.38 -7.93 37.55
CA PRO A 190 -19.63 -6.68 37.79
C PRO A 190 -18.19 -6.69 37.27
N SER A 191 -17.48 -7.83 37.34
CA SER A 191 -16.10 -7.97 36.86
C SER A 191 -15.98 -7.75 35.35
N LEU A 192 -17.01 -8.09 34.58
CA LEU A 192 -17.09 -7.82 33.14
C LEU A 192 -17.35 -6.33 32.84
N LEU A 193 -17.78 -5.52 33.82
CA LEU A 193 -18.02 -4.08 33.68
C LEU A 193 -16.78 -3.21 33.94
N GLU A 194 -15.81 -3.66 34.76
CA GLU A 194 -14.71 -2.81 35.25
C GLU A 194 -13.47 -2.71 34.35
N ASN A 195 -13.24 -3.66 33.44
CA ASN A 195 -12.01 -3.72 32.63
C ASN A 195 -11.86 -2.63 31.54
N GLY A 196 -12.83 -1.71 31.42
CA GLY A 196 -12.73 -0.53 30.54
C GLY A 196 -12.22 0.75 31.22
N SER A 197 -12.01 0.77 32.54
CA SER A 197 -11.92 2.04 33.30
C SER A 197 -10.64 2.26 34.12
N VAL A 198 -9.75 1.27 34.24
CA VAL A 198 -8.57 1.36 35.15
C VAL A 198 -7.41 2.16 34.54
N VAL A 199 -7.22 2.11 33.22
CA VAL A 199 -6.12 2.82 32.53
C VAL A 199 -6.31 4.35 32.55
N VAL A 200 -7.55 4.83 32.56
CA VAL A 200 -7.86 6.28 32.50
C VAL A 200 -7.77 6.96 33.88
N LYS A 201 -8.08 6.24 34.98
CA LYS A 201 -8.05 6.83 36.34
C LYS A 201 -6.63 7.16 36.81
N GLN A 202 -5.61 6.43 36.37
CA GLN A 202 -4.21 6.73 36.74
C GLN A 202 -3.63 7.95 35.99
N GLN A 203 -4.14 8.28 34.80
CA GLN A 203 -3.75 9.50 34.07
C GLN A 203 -4.38 10.76 34.65
N ILE A 204 -5.64 10.70 35.10
CA ILE A 204 -6.34 11.88 35.65
C ILE A 204 -5.79 12.30 37.04
N MET A 205 -5.27 11.36 37.84
CA MET A 205 -4.65 11.69 39.14
C MET A 205 -3.27 12.35 39.00
N LYS A 206 -2.52 12.07 37.91
CA LYS A 206 -1.23 12.75 37.64
C LYS A 206 -1.41 14.18 37.10
N GLU A 207 -2.46 14.44 36.33
CA GLU A 207 -2.72 15.79 35.80
C GLU A 207 -3.23 16.78 36.85
N LYS A 208 -3.97 16.31 37.87
CA LYS A 208 -4.48 17.18 38.94
C LYS A 208 -3.41 17.70 39.91
N GLN A 209 -2.29 16.99 40.09
CA GLN A 209 -1.19 17.48 40.94
C GLN A 209 -0.32 18.53 40.22
N VAL A 210 -0.27 18.54 38.89
CA VAL A 210 0.50 19.52 38.11
C VAL A 210 -0.26 20.86 37.97
N HIS A 211 -1.59 20.83 37.93
CA HIS A 211 -2.41 22.05 37.78
C HIS A 211 -2.65 22.86 39.06
N GLN A 212 -2.32 22.34 40.25
CA GLN A 212 -2.42 23.10 41.50
C GLN A 212 -1.14 23.87 41.86
N ALA A 213 -0.04 23.68 41.13
CA ALA A 213 1.22 24.39 41.37
C ALA A 213 1.40 25.69 40.56
N THR A 214 0.48 26.03 39.65
CA THR A 214 0.68 27.14 38.68
C THR A 214 -0.35 28.27 38.77
N ARG A 215 -1.06 28.42 39.91
CA ARG A 215 -1.92 29.59 40.16
C ARG A 215 -1.71 30.16 41.56
N GLY A 216 -0.69 31.02 41.65
CA GLY A 216 -0.50 31.94 42.77
C GLY A 216 0.45 33.07 42.38
N GLY A 217 -0.08 34.20 41.90
CA GLY A 217 0.66 35.46 41.81
C GLY A 217 0.27 36.43 40.68
N GLY A 218 -0.41 37.53 41.03
CA GLY A 218 0.03 38.88 40.61
C GLY A 218 -0.66 39.62 39.44
N ARG A 219 -1.73 40.35 39.77
CA ARG A 219 -2.23 41.70 39.32
C ARG A 219 -1.59 42.46 38.13
N GLY A 220 -2.48 43.14 37.39
CA GLY A 220 -2.27 44.51 36.85
C GLY A 220 -2.84 44.75 35.44
N GLY A 221 -3.89 45.56 35.30
CA GLY A 221 -4.70 45.69 34.07
C GLY A 221 -4.41 46.88 33.14
N LYS A 222 -5.15 46.93 32.02
CA LYS A 222 -5.89 48.09 31.44
C LYS A 222 -6.46 47.71 30.06
N SER A 223 -7.69 48.17 29.79
CA SER A 223 -8.38 48.09 28.49
C SER A 223 -7.94 49.20 27.54
N ILE A 224 -7.95 48.93 26.23
CA ILE A 224 -8.12 49.95 25.18
C ILE A 224 -8.90 49.31 24.02
N GLU A 225 -10.00 49.94 23.63
CA GLU A 225 -10.77 49.68 22.41
C GLU A 225 -10.05 50.24 21.16
N GLY A 226 -10.33 49.66 20.00
CA GLY A 226 -9.87 50.17 18.70
C GLY A 226 -10.47 49.39 17.53
N GLU A 227 -11.48 49.99 16.92
CA GLU A 227 -12.27 49.60 15.75
C GLU A 227 -11.41 49.46 14.47
N LEU A 228 -11.74 48.52 13.57
CA LEU A 228 -11.35 48.62 12.16
C LEU A 228 -12.49 48.18 11.24
N VAL A 229 -12.99 49.14 10.49
CA VAL A 229 -13.94 49.01 9.36
C VAL A 229 -13.14 48.83 8.06
N LEU A 230 -13.72 48.11 7.08
CA LEU A 230 -13.55 48.16 5.60
C LEU A 230 -13.82 46.72 5.07
N MET A 231 -14.49 46.42 3.95
CA MET A 231 -15.32 47.11 2.96
C MET A 231 -15.88 45.96 2.07
N GLU A 232 -17.12 46.05 1.60
CA GLU A 232 -17.74 45.06 0.70
C GLU A 232 -17.31 45.22 -0.78
N THR A 233 -17.55 44.14 -1.55
CA THR A 233 -17.62 43.94 -3.03
C THR A 233 -16.57 42.91 -3.52
N GLY A 234 -16.85 41.86 -4.31
CA GLY A 234 -18.07 41.25 -4.86
C GLY A 234 -17.66 40.29 -6.00
N TRP A 235 -18.14 39.03 -6.03
CA TRP A 235 -18.11 38.11 -7.19
C TRP A 235 -19.18 37.00 -7.02
N PRO A 236 -20.10 36.79 -7.98
CA PRO A 236 -20.71 35.47 -8.18
C PRO A 236 -20.68 35.06 -9.67
N ASP A 237 -19.90 34.03 -10.03
CA ASP A 237 -20.02 33.31 -11.32
C ASP A 237 -19.48 31.86 -11.29
N LEU A 238 -19.23 31.27 -10.11
CA LEU A 238 -18.72 29.89 -9.97
C LEU A 238 -19.72 28.92 -9.31
N LEU A 239 -20.93 29.36 -9.00
CA LEU A 239 -21.90 28.57 -8.23
C LEU A 239 -22.92 27.79 -9.10
N GLU A 240 -23.11 28.14 -10.38
CA GLU A 240 -24.11 27.49 -11.23
C GLU A 240 -23.63 26.18 -11.87
N PHE A 241 -22.33 25.99 -12.08
CA PHE A 241 -21.80 24.75 -12.67
C PHE A 241 -21.77 23.56 -11.67
N PHE A 242 -21.79 23.83 -10.36
CA PHE A 242 -21.72 22.80 -9.32
C PHE A 242 -23.08 22.23 -8.89
N LEU A 243 -24.20 22.87 -9.28
CA LEU A 243 -25.54 22.48 -8.83
C LEU A 243 -26.23 21.47 -9.74
N GLU A 244 -25.87 21.37 -11.02
CA GLU A 244 -26.49 20.39 -11.94
C GLU A 244 -25.99 18.95 -11.70
N ASP A 245 -24.69 18.76 -11.46
CA ASP A 245 -24.12 17.42 -11.17
C ASP A 245 -24.58 16.86 -9.81
N LEU A 246 -24.77 17.74 -8.82
CA LEU A 246 -25.28 17.36 -7.50
C LEU A 246 -26.75 16.90 -7.56
N LEU A 247 -27.56 17.46 -8.47
CA LEU A 247 -28.96 17.07 -8.65
C LEU A 247 -29.10 15.72 -9.37
N SER A 248 -28.25 15.45 -10.37
CA SER A 248 -28.17 14.15 -11.05
C SER A 248 -27.79 13.00 -10.09
N CYS A 249 -26.84 13.29 -9.18
CA CYS A 249 -26.38 12.35 -8.17
C CYS A 249 -27.45 12.10 -7.07
N LEU A 250 -28.18 13.15 -6.66
CA LEU A 250 -29.25 13.03 -5.67
C LEU A 250 -30.50 12.29 -6.18
N ILE A 251 -30.85 12.44 -7.46
CA ILE A 251 -31.98 11.71 -8.08
C ILE A 251 -31.70 10.21 -8.18
N SER A 252 -30.44 9.82 -8.39
CA SER A 252 -30.00 8.42 -8.44
C SER A 252 -30.02 7.74 -7.06
N ILE A 253 -29.86 8.51 -5.98
CA ILE A 253 -29.84 8.01 -4.59
C ILE A 253 -31.25 7.91 -4.00
N LEU A 254 -32.19 8.75 -4.43
CA LEU A 254 -33.53 8.84 -3.84
C LEU A 254 -34.59 7.95 -4.49
N CYS A 255 -34.27 7.20 -5.55
CA CYS A 255 -35.19 6.22 -6.16
C CYS A 255 -34.51 4.86 -6.43
N PRO A 256 -34.29 4.01 -5.40
CA PRO A 256 -33.55 2.75 -5.55
C PRO A 256 -34.36 1.62 -6.19
N ASN A 257 -35.65 1.82 -6.49
CA ASN A 257 -36.56 0.77 -6.97
C ASN A 257 -37.55 1.25 -8.04
N ARG A 258 -37.06 1.53 -9.25
CA ARG A 258 -37.80 1.28 -10.51
C ARG A 258 -36.78 0.90 -11.60
N ARG A 259 -36.86 -0.34 -12.11
CA ARG A 259 -36.19 -0.74 -13.35
C ARG A 259 -36.79 0.09 -14.50
N CYS A 260 -35.98 0.88 -15.20
CA CYS A 260 -36.28 1.30 -16.55
C CYS A 260 -35.36 0.53 -17.51
N ASN A 261 -35.98 -0.34 -18.30
CA ASN A 261 -35.39 -0.89 -19.52
C ASN A 261 -35.26 0.26 -20.53
N MET A 262 -34.05 0.55 -21.01
CA MET A 262 -33.85 1.23 -22.28
C MET A 262 -33.32 0.20 -23.29
N ASP A 263 -34.25 -0.60 -23.78
CA ASP A 263 -34.14 -1.27 -25.07
C ASP A 263 -35.54 -1.23 -25.68
N ARG A 264 -35.84 -0.16 -26.43
CA ARG A 264 -36.83 -0.09 -27.51
C ARG A 264 -36.80 1.30 -28.16
N LYS A 265 -36.61 1.27 -29.47
CA LYS A 265 -36.76 2.36 -30.44
C LYS A 265 -38.05 3.15 -30.20
N VAL A 266 -37.96 4.47 -30.25
CA VAL A 266 -39.09 5.35 -30.56
C VAL A 266 -38.68 6.18 -31.76
N ASP A 267 -39.40 5.96 -32.85
CA ASP A 267 -39.31 6.69 -34.10
C ASP A 267 -39.77 8.14 -33.90
N ILE A 268 -38.99 9.09 -34.40
CA ILE A 268 -39.42 10.48 -34.55
C ILE A 268 -39.90 10.66 -35.99
N TYR A 269 -41.20 10.91 -36.13
CA TYR A 269 -41.83 11.40 -37.36
C TYR A 269 -41.38 12.84 -37.66
N VAL A 270 -40.92 13.08 -38.88
CA VAL A 270 -40.79 14.41 -39.49
C VAL A 270 -41.84 14.47 -40.62
N PRO A 271 -42.80 15.42 -40.60
CA PRO A 271 -43.70 15.63 -41.73
C PRO A 271 -43.13 16.65 -42.72
N LEU A 272 -43.62 16.56 -43.96
CA LEU A 272 -43.44 17.44 -45.15
C LEU A 272 -42.16 17.18 -45.96
N GLU A 273 -42.21 16.99 -47.28
CA GLU A 273 -43.29 16.69 -48.22
C GLU A 273 -42.63 16.21 -49.54
N LEU A 274 -43.44 15.53 -50.34
CA LEU A 274 -43.13 14.77 -51.57
C LEU A 274 -42.33 15.51 -52.65
N ASN A 275 -41.49 14.76 -53.37
CA ASN A 275 -41.60 14.66 -54.84
C ASN A 275 -40.99 13.36 -55.39
N TRP A 276 -41.74 12.71 -56.27
CA TRP A 276 -41.53 11.38 -56.84
C TRP A 276 -41.08 11.44 -58.31
N HIS A 277 -40.52 10.30 -58.75
CA HIS A 277 -40.54 9.72 -60.11
C HIS A 277 -39.48 10.15 -61.15
N PRO A 278 -39.19 9.31 -62.17
CA PRO A 278 -38.58 7.96 -62.11
C PRO A 278 -37.49 7.80 -63.21
N HIS A 279 -36.81 6.65 -63.31
CA HIS A 279 -36.58 5.94 -64.58
C HIS A 279 -35.74 4.66 -64.36
N SER A 280 -36.36 3.54 -64.73
CA SER A 280 -35.82 2.18 -64.97
C SER A 280 -35.25 2.09 -66.42
N PRO A 281 -34.85 0.94 -67.03
CA PRO A 281 -35.05 -0.46 -66.63
C PRO A 281 -33.94 -1.50 -67.02
N PHE A 282 -34.24 -2.79 -66.72
CA PHE A 282 -33.82 -4.05 -67.39
C PHE A 282 -32.44 -4.69 -67.06
N GLN A 283 -32.25 -6.02 -66.86
CA GLN A 283 -33.13 -7.22 -66.89
C GLN A 283 -32.38 -8.49 -66.35
N GLY A 284 -33.12 -9.43 -65.73
CA GLY A 284 -32.91 -10.90 -65.59
C GLY A 284 -31.68 -11.42 -64.81
N GLY A 285 -31.78 -12.07 -63.64
CA GLY A 285 -32.25 -13.46 -63.37
C GLY A 285 -31.00 -14.32 -63.03
N GLU A 286 -30.85 -15.15 -61.99
CA GLU A 286 -31.73 -15.87 -61.06
C GLU A 286 -30.93 -16.20 -59.76
N VAL A 287 -31.62 -16.78 -58.77
CA VAL A 287 -31.33 -16.80 -57.32
C VAL A 287 -30.60 -18.09 -56.87
N LEU A 288 -29.58 -18.00 -55.99
CA LEU A 288 -29.55 -18.55 -54.61
C LEU A 288 -28.14 -18.54 -53.95
N GLY A 289 -28.00 -17.66 -52.95
CA GLY A 289 -27.45 -17.97 -51.61
C GLY A 289 -25.99 -18.43 -51.45
N SER A 290 -25.06 -17.48 -51.29
CA SER A 290 -23.78 -17.72 -50.60
C SER A 290 -23.35 -16.51 -49.77
N ARG A 291 -22.61 -16.78 -48.67
CA ARG A 291 -21.45 -16.03 -48.10
C ARG A 291 -21.27 -16.44 -46.63
N ILE A 292 -20.15 -16.93 -46.10
CA ILE A 292 -18.70 -16.70 -46.27
C ILE A 292 -18.23 -15.25 -45.97
N ARG A 293 -17.55 -15.17 -44.82
CA ARG A 293 -16.52 -14.24 -44.25
C ARG A 293 -16.14 -12.93 -44.96
N ALA A 294 -16.16 -11.84 -44.15
CA ALA A 294 -15.16 -10.77 -43.85
C ALA A 294 -14.37 -10.06 -45.00
N PRO A 295 -13.62 -8.93 -44.81
CA PRO A 295 -13.53 -7.87 -43.77
C PRO A 295 -13.41 -6.40 -44.33
N LEU A 296 -13.07 -5.43 -43.43
CA LEU A 296 -12.27 -4.18 -43.59
C LEU A 296 -12.93 -2.77 -43.77
N ARG A 297 -12.62 -1.90 -42.78
CA ARG A 297 -12.17 -0.46 -42.77
C ARG A 297 -12.77 0.57 -43.78
N LYS A 298 -13.25 1.74 -43.29
CA LYS A 298 -12.52 3.05 -43.21
C LYS A 298 -13.38 4.23 -42.72
N ASN A 299 -12.71 5.20 -42.11
CA ASN A 299 -13.13 6.52 -41.62
C ASN A 299 -13.68 7.49 -42.69
N ALA A 300 -14.45 8.50 -42.27
CA ALA A 300 -14.41 9.85 -42.83
C ALA A 300 -14.83 10.92 -41.79
N LEU A 301 -14.01 11.97 -41.70
CA LEU A 301 -14.14 13.19 -40.88
C LEU A 301 -15.24 14.14 -41.39
N LEU A 302 -15.74 15.03 -40.52
CA LEU A 302 -16.04 16.45 -40.86
C LEU A 302 -16.12 17.35 -39.59
N LYS A 303 -15.45 18.50 -39.67
CA LYS A 303 -15.40 19.64 -38.72
C LYS A 303 -16.65 20.53 -38.83
N ALA A 304 -17.05 21.19 -37.74
CA ALA A 304 -17.64 22.56 -37.67
C ALA A 304 -17.84 22.94 -36.17
N GLU A 305 -17.07 23.86 -35.59
CA GLU A 305 -17.27 25.32 -35.47
C GLU A 305 -18.57 25.81 -34.77
N ASN A 306 -18.35 26.47 -33.61
CA ASN A 306 -19.15 27.47 -32.87
C ASN A 306 -20.65 27.65 -33.21
N LYS A 307 -21.51 27.52 -32.17
CA LYS A 307 -22.47 28.56 -31.74
C LYS A 307 -23.26 28.14 -30.48
N ASN A 308 -23.35 29.08 -29.53
CA ASN A 308 -24.21 29.03 -28.33
C ASN A 308 -25.68 28.88 -28.70
N VAL A 309 -26.42 28.01 -28.00
CA VAL A 309 -27.89 28.04 -27.92
C VAL A 309 -28.31 27.72 -26.48
N VAL A 310 -29.02 28.66 -25.86
CA VAL A 310 -29.66 28.57 -24.54
C VAL A 310 -31.04 27.92 -24.70
N ILE A 311 -31.41 26.95 -23.85
CA ILE A 311 -32.78 26.43 -23.76
C ILE A 311 -33.23 26.36 -22.29
N THR A 312 -34.26 27.14 -21.97
CA THR A 312 -35.00 27.15 -20.70
C THR A 312 -36.08 26.07 -20.70
N VAL A 313 -36.22 25.30 -19.61
CA VAL A 313 -37.28 24.27 -19.46
C VAL A 313 -38.28 24.68 -18.37
N PHE A 314 -39.57 24.68 -18.71
CA PHE A 314 -40.71 24.77 -17.78
C PHE A 314 -41.10 23.37 -17.27
N ILE A 315 -41.39 23.26 -15.97
CA ILE A 315 -41.94 22.04 -15.33
C ILE A 315 -43.45 22.23 -15.09
N SER A 316 -44.26 21.23 -15.43
CA SER A 316 -45.61 21.05 -14.90
C SER A 316 -45.89 19.58 -14.59
N ALA A 317 -46.71 19.33 -13.57
CA ALA A 317 -46.79 18.10 -12.78
C ALA A 317 -48.01 17.20 -13.06
N CYS A 318 -47.79 15.88 -12.89
CA CYS A 318 -48.64 14.77 -12.38
C CYS A 318 -50.10 14.57 -12.84
N HIS A 319 -50.46 13.32 -13.21
CA HIS A 319 -51.44 12.46 -12.51
C HIS A 319 -51.45 10.97 -12.95
N ALA A 320 -52.04 10.11 -12.11
CA ALA A 320 -51.84 8.66 -11.95
C ALA A 320 -52.89 7.71 -12.61
N GLY A 321 -52.62 6.38 -12.68
CA GLY A 321 -53.68 5.34 -12.74
C GLY A 321 -53.34 3.94 -13.30
N ARG A 322 -53.24 2.94 -12.39
CA ARG A 322 -53.75 1.52 -12.35
C ARG A 322 -53.66 0.46 -13.51
N ASP A 323 -53.39 -0.79 -13.04
CA ASP A 323 -53.99 -2.12 -13.36
C ASP A 323 -53.31 -3.24 -14.25
N VAL A 324 -53.12 -4.42 -13.61
CA VAL A 324 -53.46 -5.83 -14.00
C VAL A 324 -52.51 -6.77 -14.82
N PHE A 325 -52.16 -7.91 -14.16
CA PHE A 325 -51.88 -9.34 -14.54
C PHE A 325 -51.10 -9.79 -15.82
N ALA A 326 -50.13 -10.71 -15.62
CA ALA A 326 -50.10 -12.13 -16.07
C ALA A 326 -48.67 -12.70 -16.34
N VAL A 327 -48.44 -13.98 -15.97
CA VAL A 327 -47.25 -14.84 -16.22
C VAL A 327 -47.70 -15.99 -17.14
N PRO A 328 -46.86 -16.55 -18.06
CA PRO A 328 -46.24 -17.86 -17.79
C PRO A 328 -44.87 -18.19 -18.46
N GLN A 329 -44.11 -19.07 -17.78
CA GLN A 329 -43.29 -20.23 -18.26
C GLN A 329 -42.18 -20.01 -19.31
N GLY A 330 -40.98 -20.63 -19.29
CA GLY A 330 -40.38 -21.74 -18.55
C GLY A 330 -39.47 -22.52 -19.51
N ILE A 331 -38.17 -22.70 -19.24
CA ILE A 331 -37.28 -23.68 -19.92
C ILE A 331 -36.23 -24.19 -18.93
N THR A 332 -36.11 -25.53 -18.87
CA THR A 332 -35.13 -26.33 -18.15
C THR A 332 -34.19 -26.98 -19.16
N MET A 333 -32.87 -27.06 -18.90
CA MET A 333 -32.02 -28.10 -19.48
C MET A 333 -30.76 -28.42 -18.67
N THR A 334 -30.28 -29.64 -18.89
CA THR A 334 -29.68 -30.60 -17.96
C THR A 334 -28.15 -30.55 -17.90
N ILE A 335 -27.61 -30.96 -16.76
CA ILE A 335 -26.18 -31.08 -16.42
C ILE A 335 -25.62 -32.40 -16.97
N HIS A 336 -24.44 -32.34 -17.60
CA HIS A 336 -23.57 -33.51 -17.80
C HIS A 336 -22.37 -33.42 -16.83
N ASN A 337 -22.14 -34.52 -16.10
CA ASN A 337 -21.11 -34.68 -15.10
C ASN A 337 -19.97 -35.54 -15.67
N SER A 338 -18.72 -35.09 -15.56
CA SER A 338 -17.54 -35.95 -15.73
C SER A 338 -16.32 -35.32 -15.05
N GLY A 339 -15.68 -36.10 -14.18
CA GLY A 339 -14.25 -35.99 -13.87
C GLY A 339 -13.90 -35.31 -12.55
N GLU A 340 -13.64 -36.13 -11.53
CA GLU A 340 -12.88 -35.77 -10.33
C GLU A 340 -11.42 -35.46 -10.71
N GLU A 341 -10.89 -34.34 -10.21
CA GLU A 341 -9.47 -34.17 -9.90
C GLU A 341 -9.32 -33.14 -8.75
N GLU A 342 -8.48 -33.47 -7.78
CA GLU A 342 -8.38 -32.86 -6.46
C GLU A 342 -7.92 -31.38 -6.51
N MET A 343 -8.79 -30.48 -6.03
CA MET A 343 -8.44 -29.07 -5.77
C MET A 343 -8.01 -28.87 -4.32
N GLY A 344 -6.71 -28.71 -4.10
CA GLY A 344 -6.13 -28.17 -2.88
C GLY A 344 -6.60 -26.74 -2.63
N ARG A 345 -7.11 -26.48 -1.41
CA ARG A 345 -7.71 -25.20 -1.01
C ARG A 345 -6.67 -24.09 -0.77
N PRO A 346 -6.97 -22.84 -1.18
CA PRO A 346 -6.19 -21.66 -0.83
C PRO A 346 -6.51 -21.15 0.60
N PRO A 347 -5.55 -20.54 1.33
CA PRO A 347 -5.86 -19.77 2.54
C PRO A 347 -6.46 -18.41 2.16
N MET A 348 -7.73 -18.22 2.51
CA MET A 348 -8.48 -16.97 2.37
C MET A 348 -8.18 -16.01 3.53
N GLY A 349 -7.98 -14.74 3.22
CA GLY A 349 -7.85 -13.70 4.23
C GLY A 349 -7.56 -12.31 3.67
N MET A 350 -8.37 -11.79 2.76
CA MET A 350 -8.39 -10.34 2.44
C MET A 350 -9.71 -9.92 1.77
N GLU A 351 -10.84 -10.19 2.44
CA GLU A 351 -12.14 -9.58 2.08
C GLU A 351 -12.59 -8.51 3.09
N CYS A 352 -11.66 -7.85 3.79
CA CYS A 352 -12.01 -6.89 4.85
C CYS A 352 -11.63 -5.42 4.59
N VAL A 353 -11.29 -5.04 3.36
CA VAL A 353 -10.93 -3.63 3.06
C VAL A 353 -12.10 -2.83 2.45
N LYS A 354 -13.04 -3.47 1.74
CA LYS A 354 -14.17 -2.74 1.13
C LYS A 354 -15.29 -2.34 2.12
N GLU A 355 -15.36 -2.95 3.30
CA GLU A 355 -16.47 -2.69 4.24
C GLU A 355 -16.17 -1.62 5.30
N ILE A 356 -14.90 -1.18 5.43
CA ILE A 356 -14.48 -0.17 6.41
C ILE A 356 -14.85 1.25 5.93
N GLU A 357 -14.76 1.53 4.63
CA GLU A 357 -15.11 2.84 4.06
C GLU A 357 -16.62 3.14 4.18
N ILE A 358 -17.48 2.12 4.10
CA ILE A 358 -18.94 2.25 4.31
C ILE A 358 -19.27 2.48 5.80
N LYS A 359 -18.52 1.85 6.73
CA LYS A 359 -18.75 1.99 8.20
C LYS A 359 -18.29 3.35 8.73
N GLN A 360 -17.29 3.98 8.10
CA GLN A 360 -16.93 5.35 8.42
C GLN A 360 -17.98 6.33 7.87
N LEU A 361 -18.52 6.16 6.66
CA LEU A 361 -19.61 7.00 6.11
C LEU A 361 -20.82 7.14 7.06
N ALA A 362 -21.23 6.05 7.72
CA ALA A 362 -22.36 6.06 8.67
C ALA A 362 -22.05 6.73 10.03
N HIS A 363 -20.78 6.82 10.43
CA HIS A 363 -20.39 7.35 11.75
C HIS A 363 -20.25 8.88 11.79
N SER A 364 -19.93 9.55 10.69
CA SER A 364 -19.92 11.04 10.64
C SER A 364 -21.27 11.67 10.30
N LEU A 365 -22.20 10.92 9.70
CA LEU A 365 -23.59 11.36 9.57
C LEU A 365 -24.36 11.27 10.90
N ALA A 366 -23.84 10.56 11.90
CA ALA A 366 -24.48 10.38 13.20
C ALA A 366 -24.12 11.45 14.26
N SER A 367 -23.15 12.32 14.00
CA SER A 367 -22.72 13.38 14.93
C SER A 367 -23.37 14.74 14.67
N VAL A 368 -24.03 14.93 13.52
CA VAL A 368 -24.90 16.09 13.29
C VAL A 368 -26.33 15.64 13.52
N ASN A 369 -26.85 15.92 14.71
CA ASN A 369 -28.21 15.60 15.09
C ASN A 369 -29.17 16.59 14.38
N LEU A 370 -29.24 16.48 13.05
CA LEU A 370 -29.98 17.39 12.17
C LEU A 370 -31.45 17.47 12.59
N ALA A 371 -32.03 16.36 13.04
CA ALA A 371 -33.43 16.29 13.46
C ALA A 371 -33.72 17.08 14.75
N THR A 372 -32.79 17.15 15.71
CA THR A 372 -32.97 17.92 16.96
C THR A 372 -32.67 19.40 16.75
N TRP A 373 -31.69 19.74 15.91
CA TRP A 373 -31.41 21.12 15.52
C TRP A 373 -32.52 21.71 14.62
N VAL A 374 -33.12 20.90 13.72
CA VAL A 374 -34.32 21.27 12.94
C VAL A 374 -35.56 21.43 13.82
N GLY A 375 -35.71 20.55 14.83
CA GLY A 375 -36.79 20.64 15.79
C GLY A 375 -36.71 21.90 16.68
N GLN A 376 -35.51 22.29 17.10
CA GLN A 376 -35.30 23.48 17.94
C GLN A 376 -35.38 24.80 17.14
N ASN A 377 -34.95 24.84 15.88
CA ASN A 377 -34.98 26.08 15.07
C ASN A 377 -36.31 26.35 14.35
N LYS A 378 -37.22 25.37 14.27
CA LYS A 378 -38.64 25.64 13.92
C LYS A 378 -39.36 26.44 15.02
N ALA A 379 -38.92 26.33 16.27
CA ALA A 379 -39.48 27.08 17.39
C ALA A 379 -38.95 28.54 17.48
N ALA A 380 -37.88 28.87 16.75
CA ALA A 380 -37.18 30.17 16.84
C ALA A 380 -37.34 31.06 15.60
N GLY A 381 -38.15 30.69 14.60
CA GLY A 381 -38.44 31.54 13.43
C GLY A 381 -37.23 31.83 12.53
N ILE A 382 -36.20 30.97 12.53
CA ILE A 382 -34.98 31.19 11.75
C ILE A 382 -35.21 30.79 10.28
N ASN A 383 -34.85 31.70 9.38
CA ASN A 383 -35.11 31.66 7.94
C ASN A 383 -34.54 30.38 7.29
N THR A 384 -35.35 29.68 6.51
CA THR A 384 -35.10 28.32 5.99
C THR A 384 -33.87 28.23 5.08
N ILE A 385 -33.41 29.36 4.55
CA ILE A 385 -32.23 29.51 3.69
C ILE A 385 -30.94 29.41 4.50
N LEU A 386 -30.88 30.05 5.67
CA LEU A 386 -29.70 30.03 6.56
C LEU A 386 -29.42 28.60 7.07
N MET A 387 -30.48 27.83 7.23
CA MET A 387 -30.46 26.44 7.64
C MET A 387 -29.87 25.50 6.59
N ARG A 388 -30.16 25.76 5.30
CA ARG A 388 -29.60 24.96 4.20
C ARG A 388 -28.13 25.27 3.95
N LEU A 389 -27.74 26.54 4.11
CA LEU A 389 -26.34 26.98 3.99
C LEU A 389 -25.46 26.39 5.10
N THR A 390 -25.93 26.38 6.34
CA THR A 390 -25.19 25.80 7.47
C THR A 390 -25.02 24.28 7.34
N VAL A 391 -26.05 23.56 6.92
CA VAL A 391 -25.96 22.10 6.70
C VAL A 391 -25.02 21.76 5.54
N SER A 392 -25.07 22.53 4.44
CA SER A 392 -24.17 22.35 3.30
C SER A 392 -22.72 22.65 3.66
N ALA A 393 -22.46 23.72 4.42
CA ALA A 393 -21.13 24.04 4.94
C ALA A 393 -20.61 22.96 5.90
N THR A 394 -21.47 22.40 6.75
CA THR A 394 -21.08 21.32 7.68
C THR A 394 -20.76 20.02 6.93
N LEU A 395 -21.55 19.67 5.90
CA LEU A 395 -21.28 18.52 5.04
C LEU A 395 -19.99 18.71 4.24
N LEU A 396 -19.73 19.91 3.73
CA LEU A 396 -18.49 20.27 3.04
C LEU A 396 -17.28 20.13 3.97
N VAL A 397 -17.36 20.59 5.21
CA VAL A 397 -16.30 20.44 6.23
C VAL A 397 -16.08 18.97 6.60
N VAL A 398 -17.13 18.16 6.70
CA VAL A 398 -17.03 16.71 6.97
C VAL A 398 -16.44 15.95 5.77
N PHE A 399 -16.72 16.38 4.54
CA PHE A 399 -16.11 15.82 3.33
C PHE A 399 -14.63 16.22 3.21
N LEU A 400 -14.30 17.49 3.47
CA LEU A 400 -12.92 17.99 3.49
C LEU A 400 -12.08 17.34 4.60
N ALA A 401 -12.70 16.89 5.70
CA ALA A 401 -12.03 16.18 6.79
C ALA A 401 -11.80 14.66 6.54
N ARG A 402 -12.16 14.13 5.36
CA ARG A 402 -12.18 12.67 5.09
C ARG A 402 -11.33 12.15 3.93
N ALA A 403 -10.53 12.99 3.27
CA ALA A 403 -9.45 12.49 2.45
C ALA A 403 -8.35 11.91 3.36
N SER A 404 -8.24 10.58 3.46
CA SER A 404 -7.25 9.91 4.32
C SER A 404 -5.85 9.78 3.67
N GLY A 405 -5.66 10.45 2.53
CA GLY A 405 -4.40 10.75 1.86
C GLY A 405 -4.65 11.99 1.00
N ILE A 406 -3.64 12.83 0.85
CA ILE A 406 -3.70 14.00 -0.03
C ILE A 406 -3.14 13.65 -1.41
N ASP A 407 -3.63 14.34 -2.43
CA ASP A 407 -3.00 14.33 -3.75
C ASP A 407 -1.87 15.37 -3.79
N ILE A 408 -0.66 14.90 -4.07
CA ILE A 408 0.54 15.72 -4.25
C ILE A 408 0.82 15.80 -5.73
N PHE A 409 0.69 16.99 -6.31
CA PHE A 409 1.00 17.24 -7.72
C PHE A 409 2.34 17.95 -7.85
N LEU A 410 3.25 17.36 -8.61
CA LEU A 410 4.59 17.87 -8.88
C LEU A 410 4.77 18.01 -10.39
N GLU A 411 5.27 19.17 -10.82
CA GLU A 411 5.69 19.40 -12.20
C GLU A 411 7.21 19.46 -12.25
N TRP A 412 7.81 18.58 -13.05
CA TRP A 412 9.25 18.43 -13.17
C TRP A 412 9.69 18.79 -14.58
N ASN A 413 10.47 19.86 -14.69
CA ASN A 413 11.18 20.21 -15.90
C ASN A 413 12.58 19.59 -15.83
N VAL A 414 12.81 18.56 -16.63
CA VAL A 414 14.08 17.82 -16.65
C VAL A 414 14.93 18.31 -17.79
N ALA A 415 16.11 18.87 -17.49
CA ALA A 415 16.99 19.49 -18.48
C ALA A 415 18.46 19.30 -18.11
N LEU A 416 19.34 19.39 -19.11
CA LEU A 416 20.78 19.49 -18.91
C LEU A 416 21.15 20.93 -18.52
N ASP A 417 21.98 21.08 -17.49
CA ASP A 417 22.52 22.35 -17.03
C ASP A 417 24.05 22.28 -16.96
N ASN A 418 24.72 23.22 -17.62
CA ASN A 418 26.19 23.34 -17.66
C ASN A 418 26.73 24.37 -16.64
N THR A 419 25.84 25.07 -15.94
CA THR A 419 26.18 26.07 -14.93
C THR A 419 26.40 25.44 -13.55
N ILE A 420 25.70 24.34 -13.25
CA ILE A 420 25.93 23.54 -12.06
C ILE A 420 27.21 22.73 -12.23
N ARG A 421 28.13 22.86 -11.28
CA ARG A 421 29.45 22.27 -11.35
C ARG A 421 29.84 21.69 -9.98
N PRO A 422 29.48 20.42 -9.70
CA PRO A 422 29.83 19.75 -8.45
C PRO A 422 31.34 19.74 -8.19
N VAL A 423 32.11 19.67 -9.28
CA VAL A 423 33.57 19.72 -9.32
C VAL A 423 34.07 20.76 -10.32
N ALA A 424 35.38 21.00 -10.35
CA ALA A 424 36.02 21.98 -11.22
C ALA A 424 35.79 21.72 -12.72
N VAL A 425 35.65 20.45 -13.10
CA VAL A 425 35.47 20.00 -14.49
C VAL A 425 34.09 20.40 -15.02
N GLU A 426 34.04 20.92 -16.25
CA GLU A 426 32.79 21.27 -16.92
C GLU A 426 32.16 20.03 -17.56
N GLN A 427 30.93 19.73 -17.19
CA GLN A 427 30.12 18.70 -17.82
C GLN A 427 28.63 18.99 -17.58
N PRO A 428 27.73 18.53 -18.46
CA PRO A 428 26.30 18.70 -18.27
C PRO A 428 25.78 17.88 -17.08
N VAL A 429 24.98 18.51 -16.23
CA VAL A 429 24.28 17.89 -15.09
C VAL A 429 22.79 17.81 -15.41
N ILE A 430 22.17 16.66 -15.18
CA ILE A 430 20.71 16.53 -15.26
C ILE A 430 20.10 17.19 -14.02
N THR A 431 19.28 18.21 -14.26
CA THR A 431 18.57 18.96 -13.22
C THR A 431 17.08 18.72 -13.31
N ILE A 432 16.40 18.85 -12.18
CA ILE A 432 14.94 18.85 -12.10
C ILE A 432 14.53 20.20 -11.55
N ASN A 433 13.81 20.99 -12.35
CA ASN A 433 13.46 22.38 -12.02
C ASN A 433 14.70 23.25 -11.69
N GLY A 434 15.82 23.00 -12.39
CA GLY A 434 17.09 23.70 -12.15
C GLY A 434 17.81 23.31 -10.85
N MET A 435 17.37 22.24 -10.17
CA MET A 435 17.98 21.74 -8.93
C MET A 435 18.83 20.49 -9.19
N PHE A 436 19.99 20.44 -8.54
CA PHE A 436 20.79 19.23 -8.37
C PHE A 436 21.38 19.19 -6.94
N PRO A 437 21.12 18.13 -6.16
CA PRO A 437 20.18 17.03 -6.42
C PRO A 437 18.74 17.51 -6.64
N GLY A 438 17.90 16.62 -7.18
CA GLY A 438 16.50 16.90 -7.45
C GLY A 438 15.67 17.22 -6.19
N PRO A 439 14.47 17.80 -6.36
CA PRO A 439 13.61 18.22 -5.26
C PRO A 439 13.13 17.03 -4.39
N LEU A 440 12.94 17.29 -3.10
CA LEU A 440 12.36 16.31 -2.17
C LEU A 440 10.89 16.02 -2.51
N ILE A 441 10.55 14.74 -2.67
CA ILE A 441 9.15 14.28 -2.59
C ILE A 441 8.84 14.01 -1.13
N ASN A 442 8.10 14.90 -0.49
CA ASN A 442 7.69 14.78 0.90
C ASN A 442 6.24 14.32 1.01
N ALA A 443 6.04 13.02 1.19
CA ALA A 443 4.72 12.41 1.32
C ALA A 443 4.50 11.86 2.73
N THR A 444 3.25 11.60 3.05
CA THR A 444 2.83 10.81 4.21
C THR A 444 2.29 9.48 3.72
N THR A 445 2.40 8.44 4.53
CA THR A 445 1.80 7.12 4.26
C THR A 445 0.33 7.27 3.81
N ASN A 446 0.01 6.65 2.67
CA ASN A 446 -1.28 6.63 1.98
C ASN A 446 -1.59 7.84 1.08
N ASP A 447 -0.69 8.82 0.98
CA ASP A 447 -0.82 9.90 0.00
C ASP A 447 -0.68 9.40 -1.44
N PHE A 448 -1.31 10.11 -2.36
CA PHE A 448 -1.23 9.90 -3.80
C PHE A 448 -0.27 10.93 -4.39
N ILE A 449 0.70 10.46 -5.16
CA ILE A 449 1.75 11.29 -5.74
C ILE A 449 1.56 11.26 -7.26
N HIS A 450 1.48 12.45 -7.85
CA HIS A 450 1.40 12.69 -9.28
C HIS A 450 2.62 13.51 -9.70
N VAL A 451 3.50 12.93 -10.51
CA VAL A 451 4.71 13.60 -11.01
C VAL A 451 4.61 13.73 -12.52
N ASN A 452 4.32 14.93 -13.00
CA ASN A 452 4.32 15.26 -14.43
C ASN A 452 5.73 15.64 -14.86
N VAL A 453 6.37 14.77 -15.63
CA VAL A 453 7.75 14.91 -16.05
C VAL A 453 7.80 15.43 -17.49
N PHE A 454 8.27 16.66 -17.67
CA PHE A 454 8.55 17.27 -18.97
C PHE A 454 10.01 16.99 -19.34
N ASN A 455 10.20 16.21 -20.41
CA ASN A 455 11.53 15.92 -20.93
C ASN A 455 12.01 17.08 -21.83
N LYS A 456 12.91 17.93 -21.31
CA LYS A 456 13.61 18.98 -22.07
C LYS A 456 15.04 18.59 -22.43
N MET A 457 15.41 17.33 -22.23
CA MET A 457 16.67 16.77 -22.72
C MET A 457 16.53 16.43 -24.21
N ASP A 458 17.65 16.13 -24.85
CA ASP A 458 17.76 15.73 -26.26
C ASP A 458 17.65 14.21 -26.47
N GLU A 459 17.50 13.44 -25.38
CA GLU A 459 17.33 11.99 -25.43
C GLU A 459 16.16 11.48 -24.57
N PRO A 460 15.65 10.26 -24.82
CA PRO A 460 14.54 9.69 -24.06
C PRO A 460 14.91 9.45 -22.59
N LEU A 461 13.92 9.62 -21.70
CA LEU A 461 14.12 9.43 -20.26
C LEU A 461 13.00 8.61 -19.62
N LEU A 462 13.34 7.99 -18.49
CA LEU A 462 12.41 7.37 -17.53
C LEU A 462 12.94 7.62 -16.12
N PHE A 463 12.03 7.69 -15.15
CA PHE A 463 12.35 7.72 -13.72
C PHE A 463 11.84 6.47 -13.03
N THR A 464 12.68 5.89 -12.18
CA THR A 464 12.26 4.85 -11.22
C THR A 464 12.24 5.40 -9.80
N TRP A 465 11.44 4.75 -8.94
CA TRP A 465 11.12 5.17 -7.58
C TRP A 465 11.69 4.17 -6.59
N ASN A 466 13.02 4.17 -6.43
CA ASN A 466 13.77 3.13 -5.73
C ASN A 466 13.19 2.79 -4.34
N GLY A 467 12.62 1.59 -4.22
CA GLY A 467 12.02 1.06 -2.99
C GLY A 467 10.53 1.40 -2.77
N ILE A 468 9.92 2.24 -3.61
CA ILE A 468 8.46 2.42 -3.63
C ILE A 468 7.85 1.18 -4.30
N GLN A 469 6.96 0.50 -3.59
CA GLN A 469 6.41 -0.81 -3.98
C GLN A 469 5.36 -0.74 -5.08
N GLN A 470 4.96 0.46 -5.52
CA GLN A 470 4.01 0.62 -6.63
C GLN A 470 2.78 -0.30 -6.54
N ARG A 471 2.19 -0.40 -5.34
CA ARG A 471 1.15 -1.40 -5.04
C ARG A 471 0.02 -1.37 -6.07
N LEU A 472 -0.24 -2.53 -6.68
CA LEU A 472 -1.24 -2.77 -7.73
C LEU A 472 -0.95 -2.03 -9.06
N ASN A 473 0.24 -1.47 -9.26
CA ASN A 473 0.46 -0.51 -10.36
C ASN A 473 1.87 -0.57 -10.95
N SER A 474 2.22 -1.71 -11.56
CA SER A 474 3.51 -1.87 -12.28
C SER A 474 3.69 -0.90 -13.47
N TRP A 475 2.60 -0.27 -13.94
CA TRP A 475 2.64 0.79 -14.98
C TRP A 475 3.37 2.07 -14.56
N GLN A 476 3.69 2.24 -13.28
CA GLN A 476 4.31 3.45 -12.72
C GLN A 476 5.75 3.21 -12.27
N ASP A 477 6.27 2.02 -12.54
CA ASP A 477 7.58 1.56 -12.09
C ASP A 477 8.73 2.31 -12.76
N GLY A 478 8.59 2.57 -14.07
CA GLY A 478 9.43 3.50 -14.80
C GLY A 478 10.81 2.94 -15.16
N VAL A 479 10.86 1.70 -15.61
CA VAL A 479 12.05 1.06 -16.21
C VAL A 479 11.75 0.62 -17.65
N SER A 480 12.79 0.28 -18.41
CA SER A 480 12.70 0.04 -19.87
C SER A 480 11.67 -1.01 -20.27
N ALA A 481 11.46 -2.06 -19.47
CA ALA A 481 10.50 -3.11 -19.76
C ALA A 481 9.08 -2.83 -19.25
N THR A 482 8.88 -1.90 -18.32
CA THR A 482 7.56 -1.57 -17.77
C THR A 482 6.93 -0.38 -18.49
N ASN A 483 7.75 0.55 -18.98
CA ASN A 483 7.29 1.80 -19.57
C ASN A 483 7.99 2.13 -20.89
N CYS A 484 7.23 2.70 -21.84
CA CYS A 484 7.83 3.42 -22.96
C CYS A 484 8.50 4.71 -22.46
N PRO A 485 9.67 5.08 -22.98
CA PRO A 485 10.38 6.26 -22.51
C PRO A 485 9.68 7.56 -22.92
N ILE A 486 9.82 8.58 -22.07
CA ILE A 486 9.33 9.93 -22.34
C ILE A 486 10.27 10.55 -23.37
N LEU A 487 9.76 10.83 -24.57
CA LEU A 487 10.57 11.35 -25.67
C LEU A 487 10.92 12.84 -25.47
N PRO A 488 12.03 13.33 -26.05
CA PRO A 488 12.39 14.74 -26.06
C PRO A 488 11.22 15.64 -26.46
N GLY A 489 11.00 16.72 -25.71
CA GLY A 489 9.92 17.69 -25.95
C GLY A 489 8.51 17.21 -25.56
N THR A 490 8.38 15.99 -25.04
CA THR A 490 7.10 15.44 -24.55
C THR A 490 7.05 15.37 -23.02
N ASN A 491 5.90 14.98 -22.47
CA ASN A 491 5.74 14.76 -21.04
C ASN A 491 4.97 13.48 -20.74
N TRP A 492 5.09 13.02 -19.50
CA TRP A 492 4.25 11.96 -18.97
C TRP A 492 4.07 12.12 -17.46
N THR A 493 2.89 11.75 -16.98
CA THR A 493 2.55 11.83 -15.55
C THR A 493 2.58 10.44 -14.93
N TYR A 494 3.50 10.27 -13.99
CA TYR A 494 3.50 9.14 -13.05
C TYR A 494 2.45 9.38 -11.97
N ALA A 495 1.64 8.38 -11.62
CA ALA A 495 0.59 8.49 -10.62
C ALA A 495 0.54 7.24 -9.72
N PHE A 496 1.03 7.35 -8.50
CA PHE A 496 1.16 6.22 -7.57
C PHE A 496 0.83 6.58 -6.13
N GLN A 497 0.65 5.55 -5.29
CA GLN A 497 0.28 5.70 -3.89
C GLN A 497 1.31 4.99 -3.01
N THR A 498 1.77 5.64 -1.94
CA THR A 498 2.73 5.05 -1.00
C THR A 498 2.10 4.02 -0.05
N LYS A 499 0.75 3.94 -0.02
CA LYS A 499 -0.03 2.96 0.78
C LYS A 499 0.45 2.93 2.24
N ASP A 500 0.97 1.81 2.71
CA ASP A 500 1.43 1.59 4.08
C ASP A 500 2.94 1.79 4.27
N GLN A 501 3.67 2.15 3.20
CA GLN A 501 5.08 2.46 3.28
C GLN A 501 5.34 3.73 4.10
N ILE A 502 6.53 3.74 4.70
CA ILE A 502 7.15 4.87 5.42
C ILE A 502 8.65 4.78 5.20
N GLY A 503 9.42 5.77 5.63
CA GLY A 503 10.88 5.69 5.65
C GLY A 503 11.53 6.63 4.66
N SER A 504 12.73 6.23 4.22
CA SER A 504 13.60 7.02 3.37
C SER A 504 13.86 6.26 2.07
N TYR A 505 13.55 6.89 0.94
CA TYR A 505 13.70 6.35 -0.41
C TYR A 505 14.27 7.45 -1.31
N PHE A 506 14.46 7.16 -2.60
CA PHE A 506 14.91 8.15 -3.58
C PHE A 506 14.44 7.76 -4.98
N TYR A 507 14.55 8.68 -5.93
CA TYR A 507 14.27 8.44 -7.34
C TYR A 507 15.50 8.78 -8.18
N PHE A 508 15.58 8.24 -9.39
CA PHE A 508 16.63 8.57 -10.36
C PHE A 508 16.26 8.16 -11.80
N PRO A 509 16.96 8.68 -12.82
CA PRO A 509 16.78 8.28 -14.21
C PRO A 509 17.21 6.83 -14.46
N SER A 510 16.33 5.99 -14.99
CA SER A 510 16.52 4.53 -15.03
C SER A 510 17.11 3.97 -16.34
N ILE A 511 17.21 4.78 -17.39
CA ILE A 511 17.67 4.33 -18.71
C ILE A 511 18.89 5.11 -19.18
N ASN A 512 19.56 4.57 -20.21
CA ASN A 512 20.63 5.23 -20.92
C ASN A 512 21.76 5.70 -20.00
N PHE A 513 22.06 5.02 -18.89
CA PHE A 513 23.13 5.46 -17.98
C PHE A 513 22.95 6.90 -17.42
N LEU A 514 21.76 7.49 -17.54
CA LEU A 514 21.49 8.91 -17.24
C LEU A 514 21.76 9.26 -15.77
N LYS A 515 21.54 8.30 -14.85
CA LYS A 515 21.84 8.45 -13.41
C LYS A 515 23.25 8.98 -13.14
N ALA A 516 24.24 8.65 -13.99
CA ALA A 516 25.61 9.12 -13.85
C ALA A 516 25.78 10.65 -14.01
N ALA A 517 24.82 11.33 -14.64
CA ALA A 517 24.79 12.79 -14.77
C ALA A 517 23.91 13.47 -13.71
N GLY A 518 23.40 12.74 -12.72
CA GLY A 518 22.50 13.28 -11.72
C GLY A 518 21.03 12.96 -11.97
N GLY A 519 20.16 13.95 -11.82
CA GLY A 519 18.71 13.75 -11.88
C GLY A 519 18.12 12.92 -10.73
N PHE A 520 18.90 12.55 -9.71
CA PHE A 520 18.40 11.84 -8.54
C PHE A 520 17.96 12.80 -7.43
N GLY A 521 17.04 12.36 -6.58
CA GLY A 521 16.58 13.14 -5.42
C GLY A 521 15.84 12.31 -4.38
N PRO A 522 15.60 12.87 -3.18
CA PRO A 522 15.08 12.09 -2.05
C PRO A 522 13.56 11.96 -2.09
N ILE A 523 13.06 10.87 -1.51
CA ILE A 523 11.65 10.63 -1.20
C ILE A 523 11.54 10.35 0.30
N ARG A 524 10.77 11.18 1.00
CA ARG A 524 10.38 10.94 2.39
C ARG A 524 8.94 10.46 2.44
N VAL A 525 8.72 9.32 3.07
CA VAL A 525 7.37 8.85 3.39
C VAL A 525 7.19 8.87 4.90
N ASN A 526 6.41 9.82 5.39
CA ASN A 526 6.24 10.09 6.82
C ASN A 526 5.13 9.22 7.42
N ASN A 527 5.21 9.07 8.74
CA ASN A 527 4.07 8.57 9.51
C ASN A 527 2.94 9.58 9.48
N ARG A 528 1.70 9.10 9.62
CA ARG A 528 0.59 10.00 9.98
C ARG A 528 0.90 10.65 11.32
N ASN A 529 0.56 11.93 11.48
CA ASN A 529 0.80 12.69 12.72
C ASN A 529 0.25 12.02 13.99
N VAL A 530 -0.80 11.19 13.86
CA VAL A 530 -1.40 10.44 14.98
C VAL A 530 -0.61 9.18 15.39
N ILE A 531 0.41 8.79 14.61
CA ILE A 531 1.23 7.59 14.82
C ILE A 531 2.65 8.04 15.18
N ALA A 532 3.00 7.88 16.45
CA ALA A 532 4.35 8.16 16.93
C ALA A 532 5.40 7.25 16.26
N VAL A 533 6.58 7.82 16.01
CA VAL A 533 7.80 7.08 15.68
C VAL A 533 8.31 6.32 16.92
N PRO A 534 9.03 5.19 16.76
CA PRO A 534 9.53 4.38 17.88
C PRO A 534 10.81 4.95 18.53
N PHE A 535 11.05 6.25 18.38
CA PHE A 535 12.20 6.96 18.95
C PHE A 535 11.79 8.41 19.28
N PRO A 536 12.53 9.11 20.16
CA PRO A 536 12.25 10.51 20.47
C PRO A 536 12.21 11.38 19.22
N LYS A 537 11.32 12.38 19.19
CA LYS A 537 11.24 13.32 18.08
C LYS A 537 12.57 14.08 17.94
N PRO A 538 13.24 14.02 16.77
CA PRO A 538 14.47 14.79 16.55
C PRO A 538 14.17 16.29 16.42
N GLU A 539 15.19 17.12 16.63
CA GLU A 539 15.15 18.57 16.42
C GLU A 539 14.93 18.90 14.94
N ALA A 540 15.67 18.24 14.04
CA ALA A 540 15.51 18.35 12.60
C ALA A 540 15.90 17.04 11.88
N GLU A 541 15.52 16.95 10.60
CA GLU A 541 15.85 15.82 9.72
C GLU A 541 16.61 16.30 8.47
N PHE A 542 17.74 15.67 8.18
CA PHE A 542 18.57 15.95 7.02
C PHE A 542 18.48 14.80 6.01
N ASP A 543 18.26 15.13 4.73
CA ASP A 543 18.49 14.17 3.64
C ASP A 543 19.95 14.27 3.24
N LEU A 544 20.64 13.13 3.27
CA LEU A 544 22.04 13.01 2.90
C LEU A 544 22.15 12.00 1.76
N LEU A 545 22.17 12.52 0.54
CA LEU A 545 22.40 11.76 -0.67
C LEU A 545 23.90 11.70 -0.95
N ILE A 546 24.45 10.50 -0.91
CA ILE A 546 25.87 10.27 -1.19
C ILE A 546 25.96 9.44 -2.47
N GLY A 547 26.70 9.95 -3.44
CA GLY A 547 26.88 9.29 -4.73
C GLY A 547 28.28 9.51 -5.24
N ASP A 548 28.69 8.71 -6.22
CA ASP A 548 29.95 8.87 -6.92
C ASP A 548 29.73 9.61 -8.25
N TRP A 549 30.81 10.19 -8.79
CA TRP A 549 30.73 11.09 -9.94
C TRP A 549 31.93 10.93 -10.86
N PHE A 550 31.69 10.99 -12.17
CA PHE A 550 32.71 10.91 -13.21
C PHE A 550 33.15 12.31 -13.62
N TYR A 551 34.42 12.53 -13.93
CA TYR A 551 34.88 13.78 -14.55
C TYR A 551 34.49 13.86 -16.02
N ASP A 552 34.40 12.71 -16.69
CA ASP A 552 33.86 12.62 -18.03
C ASP A 552 32.34 12.74 -18.04
N SER A 553 31.80 13.42 -19.05
CA SER A 553 30.35 13.50 -19.25
C SER A 553 29.73 12.10 -19.39
N TYR A 554 28.49 11.93 -18.91
CA TYR A 554 27.80 10.65 -18.99
C TYR A 554 27.71 10.05 -20.40
N ASN A 555 27.65 10.86 -21.46
CA ASN A 555 27.67 10.38 -22.85
C ASN A 555 29.01 9.70 -23.21
N LYS A 556 30.12 10.33 -22.82
CA LYS A 556 31.45 9.76 -23.00
C LYS A 556 31.62 8.51 -22.13
N THR A 557 31.22 8.57 -20.86
CA THR A 557 31.26 7.43 -19.94
C THR A 557 30.44 6.25 -20.48
N ARG A 558 29.22 6.50 -20.98
CA ARG A 558 28.35 5.49 -21.64
C ARG A 558 29.05 4.86 -22.84
N SER A 559 29.68 5.65 -23.71
CA SER A 559 30.43 5.13 -24.86
C SER A 559 31.61 4.26 -24.44
N LEU A 560 32.29 4.60 -23.34
CA LEU A 560 33.40 3.81 -22.81
C LEU A 560 32.90 2.49 -22.18
N MET A 561 31.68 2.44 -21.65
CA MET A 561 31.10 1.19 -21.13
C MET A 561 30.94 0.10 -22.19
N GLU A 562 30.72 0.46 -23.45
CA GLU A 562 30.60 -0.53 -24.54
C GLU A 562 31.95 -1.12 -24.97
N THR A 563 33.08 -0.49 -24.61
CA THR A 563 34.41 -0.85 -25.16
C THR A 563 35.44 -1.22 -24.08
N MET A 564 35.37 -0.62 -22.89
CA MET A 564 36.35 -0.77 -21.82
C MET A 564 35.73 -0.65 -20.43
N ALA A 565 34.58 -1.30 -20.21
CA ALA A 565 33.79 -1.24 -18.98
C ALA A 565 34.59 -1.46 -17.68
N ASP A 566 35.59 -2.35 -17.69
CA ASP A 566 36.39 -2.66 -16.49
C ASP A 566 37.31 -1.52 -16.06
N ALA A 567 37.73 -0.66 -17.01
CA ALA A 567 38.61 0.46 -16.73
C ALA A 567 37.87 1.74 -16.33
N VAL A 568 36.54 1.76 -16.41
CA VAL A 568 35.74 2.94 -16.09
C VAL A 568 35.30 2.88 -14.63
N THR A 569 35.85 3.77 -13.82
CA THR A 569 35.51 3.94 -12.40
C THR A 569 35.16 5.40 -12.13
N PRO A 570 34.27 5.69 -11.17
CA PRO A 570 34.02 7.06 -10.75
C PRO A 570 35.28 7.73 -10.18
N ASP A 571 35.35 9.06 -10.25
CA ASP A 571 36.53 9.85 -9.90
C ASP A 571 36.44 10.51 -8.52
N VAL A 572 35.24 10.78 -8.02
CA VAL A 572 35.01 11.54 -6.78
C VAL A 572 33.69 11.16 -6.12
N ILE A 573 33.61 11.26 -4.80
CA ILE A 573 32.34 11.16 -4.06
C ILE A 573 31.71 12.54 -3.89
N LEU A 574 30.42 12.65 -4.18
CA LEU A 574 29.59 13.80 -3.90
C LEU A 574 28.69 13.56 -2.69
N THR A 575 28.53 14.60 -1.88
CA THR A 575 27.55 14.65 -0.78
C THR A 575 26.55 15.75 -1.09
N ASN A 576 25.26 15.41 -1.19
CA ASN A 576 24.19 16.31 -1.66
C ASN A 576 24.58 17.11 -2.92
N GLY A 577 25.22 16.42 -3.90
CA GLY A 577 25.64 17.02 -5.17
C GLY A 577 26.86 17.96 -5.09
N LYS A 578 27.54 18.01 -3.93
CA LYS A 578 28.72 18.86 -3.69
C LYS A 578 29.97 18.01 -3.48
N GLY A 579 31.12 18.52 -3.92
CA GLY A 579 32.41 17.85 -3.76
C GLY A 579 32.87 17.79 -2.29
N PRO A 580 33.91 16.98 -2.00
CA PRO A 580 34.45 16.84 -0.66
C PRO A 580 35.05 18.14 -0.10
N TYR A 581 34.87 18.39 1.20
CA TYR A 581 35.50 19.50 1.91
C TYR A 581 37.03 19.42 1.83
N GLY A 582 37.68 20.55 1.52
CA GLY A 582 39.14 20.66 1.44
C GLY A 582 39.78 20.02 0.21
N HIS A 583 39.00 19.40 -0.69
CA HIS A 583 39.52 18.85 -1.94
C HIS A 583 39.68 19.92 -3.02
N SER A 584 40.80 19.86 -3.76
CA SER A 584 41.21 20.92 -4.71
C SER A 584 40.22 21.18 -5.86
N SER A 585 39.47 20.15 -6.28
CA SER A 585 38.47 20.28 -7.35
C SER A 585 37.08 20.68 -6.86
N SER A 586 36.84 20.73 -5.54
CA SER A 586 35.53 21.04 -4.99
C SER A 586 35.24 22.53 -5.03
N LYS A 587 34.10 22.92 -5.59
CA LYS A 587 33.63 24.33 -5.59
C LYS A 587 32.79 24.67 -4.36
N ALA A 588 32.08 23.68 -3.85
CA ALA A 588 31.25 23.76 -2.66
C ALA A 588 31.32 22.41 -1.95
N TYR A 589 30.95 22.40 -0.68
CA TYR A 589 30.90 21.21 0.17
C TYR A 589 29.63 21.21 1.00
N GLU A 590 29.26 20.04 1.51
CA GLU A 590 28.08 19.90 2.35
C GLU A 590 28.40 20.23 3.82
N SER A 591 27.52 21.00 4.44
CA SER A 591 27.60 21.30 5.86
C SER A 591 26.22 21.30 6.52
N PHE A 592 26.12 20.62 7.68
CA PHE A 592 24.91 20.58 8.49
C PHE A 592 25.13 21.34 9.79
N THR A 593 24.25 22.30 10.07
CA THR A 593 24.32 23.07 11.32
C THR A 593 23.57 22.37 12.45
N VAL A 594 24.22 22.21 13.60
CA VAL A 594 23.68 21.58 14.80
C VAL A 594 23.85 22.44 16.05
N THR A 595 23.00 22.20 17.04
CA THR A 595 23.00 22.87 18.33
C THR A 595 23.35 21.87 19.42
N LYS A 596 24.28 22.24 20.30
CA LYS A 596 24.74 21.35 21.37
C LYS A 596 23.58 20.80 22.21
N GLY A 597 23.63 19.51 22.51
CA GLY A 597 22.63 18.78 23.29
C GLY A 597 21.35 18.42 22.53
N LYS A 598 21.23 18.76 21.24
CA LYS A 598 20.09 18.37 20.39
C LYS A 598 20.39 17.11 19.58
N THR A 599 19.33 16.37 19.24
CA THR A 599 19.41 15.15 18.43
C THR A 599 18.78 15.37 17.07
N TYR A 600 19.48 14.94 16.01
CA TYR A 600 19.10 15.10 14.62
C TYR A 600 18.94 13.74 13.95
N ARG A 601 18.07 13.66 12.95
CA ARG A 601 17.92 12.44 12.12
C ARG A 601 18.60 12.66 10.77
N PHE A 602 19.56 11.81 10.44
CA PHE A 602 20.17 11.78 9.12
C PHE A 602 19.57 10.64 8.31
N ARG A 603 19.01 10.95 7.15
CA ARG A 603 18.46 10.00 6.17
C ARG A 603 19.49 9.83 5.06
N ILE A 604 20.29 8.78 5.18
CA ILE A 604 21.46 8.54 4.35
C ILE A 604 21.06 7.60 3.22
N SER A 605 21.21 8.04 1.97
CA SER A 605 20.90 7.23 0.78
C SER A 605 22.11 7.17 -0.14
N ASN A 606 22.49 5.96 -0.54
CA ASN A 606 23.52 5.76 -1.55
C ASN A 606 22.91 5.82 -2.94
N VAL A 607 23.03 6.98 -3.57
CA VAL A 607 22.54 7.30 -4.92
C VAL A 607 23.64 7.12 -5.99
N GLY A 608 24.79 6.56 -5.61
CA GLY A 608 25.94 6.37 -6.49
C GLY A 608 25.69 5.37 -7.61
N SER A 609 26.70 5.26 -8.48
CA SER A 609 26.73 4.36 -9.62
C SER A 609 27.51 3.08 -9.36
N ALA A 610 28.49 3.09 -8.44
CA ALA A 610 29.37 1.93 -8.21
C ALA A 610 29.79 1.73 -6.74
N PHE A 611 30.11 2.79 -6.00
CA PHE A 611 30.77 2.65 -4.71
C PHE A 611 29.79 2.38 -3.56
N SER A 612 30.02 1.27 -2.86
CA SER A 612 29.59 1.13 -1.46
C SER A 612 30.54 1.92 -0.57
N PHE A 613 30.04 2.53 0.51
CA PHE A 613 30.87 3.36 1.40
C PHE A 613 30.62 3.08 2.88
N ASN A 614 31.63 3.35 3.69
CA ASN A 614 31.54 3.46 5.15
C ASN A 614 31.33 4.93 5.54
N PHE A 615 30.21 5.23 6.20
CA PHE A 615 29.86 6.55 6.72
C PHE A 615 30.16 6.65 8.21
N ARG A 616 30.74 7.78 8.64
CA ARG A 616 31.03 8.07 10.04
C ARG A 616 31.10 9.56 10.32
N ILE A 617 30.94 9.94 11.58
CA ILE A 617 31.03 11.32 12.05
C ILE A 617 32.10 11.38 13.14
N GLN A 618 33.05 12.31 12.99
CA GLN A 618 34.16 12.47 13.92
C GLN A 618 33.64 12.71 15.34
N ASN A 619 34.07 11.87 16.28
CA ASN A 619 33.72 11.91 17.71
C ASN A 619 32.22 11.78 18.01
N HIS A 620 31.40 11.31 17.07
CA HIS A 620 29.97 11.11 17.29
C HIS A 620 29.59 9.67 16.99
N THR A 621 28.76 9.11 17.85
CA THR A 621 28.09 7.82 17.58
C THR A 621 26.75 8.07 16.89
N MET A 622 26.26 7.03 16.22
CA MET A 622 25.02 7.04 15.46
C MET A 622 24.09 5.93 15.96
N VAL A 623 22.84 6.25 16.25
CA VAL A 623 21.83 5.22 16.59
C VAL A 623 21.04 4.87 15.34
N LEU A 624 21.19 3.64 14.83
CA LEU A 624 20.43 3.16 13.68
C LEU A 624 18.98 2.92 14.05
N VAL A 625 18.05 3.59 13.37
CA VAL A 625 16.61 3.53 13.69
C VAL A 625 15.72 3.06 12.55
N GLU A 626 16.16 3.16 11.29
CA GLU A 626 15.36 2.75 10.13
C GLU A 626 16.25 2.36 8.93
N THR A 627 15.77 1.42 8.11
CA THR A 627 16.34 1.11 6.78
C THR A 627 15.21 0.80 5.80
N GLU A 628 15.16 1.50 4.67
CA GLU A 628 14.19 1.31 3.57
C GLU A 628 12.71 1.11 4.00
N GLY A 629 12.30 1.79 5.07
CA GLY A 629 10.96 1.76 5.66
C GLY A 629 10.75 0.81 6.84
N SER A 630 11.77 0.02 7.18
CA SER A 630 11.77 -0.89 8.32
C SER A 630 12.40 -0.24 9.54
N TYR A 631 11.69 -0.17 10.67
CA TYR A 631 12.33 0.26 11.91
C TYR A 631 13.19 -0.87 12.46
N THR A 632 14.42 -0.56 12.80
CA THR A 632 15.39 -1.55 13.27
C THR A 632 15.34 -1.66 14.79
N ASN A 633 15.83 -2.80 15.32
CA ASN A 633 16.29 -2.83 16.70
C ASN A 633 17.42 -1.81 16.82
N GLN A 634 17.27 -0.85 17.73
CA GLN A 634 18.17 0.29 17.80
C GLN A 634 19.54 -0.18 18.27
N ILE A 635 20.55 0.04 17.42
CA ILE A 635 21.95 -0.26 17.71
C ILE A 635 22.75 1.03 17.57
N THR A 636 23.72 1.22 18.46
CA THR A 636 24.66 2.35 18.40
C THR A 636 25.87 1.92 17.59
N LEU A 637 26.27 2.75 16.64
CA LEU A 637 27.32 2.51 15.65
C LEU A 637 28.31 3.68 15.64
N ASP A 638 29.60 3.36 15.54
CA ASP A 638 30.64 4.35 15.27
C ASP A 638 30.75 4.67 13.77
N SER A 639 30.42 3.69 12.93
CA SER A 639 30.37 3.82 11.47
C SER A 639 29.33 2.88 10.87
N LEU A 640 28.88 3.18 9.64
CA LEU A 640 27.82 2.46 8.94
C LEU A 640 28.18 2.25 7.48
N ASP A 641 28.16 0.99 7.03
CA ASP A 641 28.31 0.65 5.62
C ASP A 641 26.97 0.83 4.89
N VAL A 642 27.01 1.54 3.76
CA VAL A 642 25.84 1.81 2.92
C VAL A 642 26.17 1.44 1.48
N HIS A 643 25.47 0.42 0.98
CA HIS A 643 25.67 -0.10 -0.36
C HIS A 643 24.80 0.62 -1.39
N VAL A 644 25.19 0.57 -2.66
CA VAL A 644 24.48 1.24 -3.76
C VAL A 644 23.01 0.82 -3.77
N GLY A 645 22.09 1.78 -3.82
CA GLY A 645 20.65 1.49 -3.79
C GLY A 645 20.02 1.55 -2.39
N GLN A 646 20.82 1.50 -1.32
CA GLN A 646 20.30 1.41 0.05
C GLN A 646 20.01 2.78 0.67
N SER A 647 19.13 2.78 1.67
CA SER A 647 18.82 3.94 2.50
C SER A 647 18.72 3.56 3.97
N TYR A 648 19.23 4.42 4.84
CA TYR A 648 19.20 4.27 6.31
C TYR A 648 18.80 5.58 6.97
N SER A 649 18.22 5.49 8.17
CA SER A 649 18.14 6.62 9.09
C SER A 649 18.92 6.35 10.37
N VAL A 650 19.72 7.33 10.76
CA VAL A 650 20.43 7.34 12.05
C VAL A 650 20.06 8.57 12.87
N LEU A 651 20.06 8.44 14.19
CA LEU A 651 19.99 9.56 15.13
C LEU A 651 21.39 9.92 15.60
N VAL A 652 21.72 11.21 15.55
CA VAL A 652 23.00 11.76 15.98
C VAL A 652 22.72 12.86 17.00
N THR A 653 23.32 12.73 18.19
CA THR A 653 23.20 13.75 19.24
C THR A 653 24.45 14.62 19.20
N ALA A 654 24.27 15.94 19.12
CA ALA A 654 25.35 16.91 19.14
C ALA A 654 25.89 17.09 20.57
N ASP A 655 26.52 16.07 21.13
CA ASP A 655 26.94 16.00 22.54
C ASP A 655 28.39 16.46 22.77
N GLN A 656 29.16 16.67 21.70
CA GLN A 656 30.55 17.11 21.76
C GLN A 656 30.69 18.61 22.14
N ASN A 657 31.95 19.06 22.26
CA ASN A 657 32.28 20.47 22.44
C ASN A 657 31.78 21.30 21.25
N GLU A 658 31.51 22.59 21.45
CA GLU A 658 31.03 23.47 20.38
C GLU A 658 32.19 23.79 19.42
N ALA A 659 32.42 22.89 18.47
CA ALA A 659 33.43 22.94 17.44
C ALA A 659 32.90 22.27 16.16
N ASP A 660 33.56 22.49 15.03
CA ASP A 660 33.20 21.80 13.78
C ASP A 660 33.84 20.42 13.72
N TYR A 661 33.08 19.45 13.23
CA TYR A 661 33.49 18.05 13.10
C TYR A 661 33.34 17.57 11.67
N TYR A 662 34.20 16.66 11.23
CA TYR A 662 34.01 16.00 9.93
C TYR A 662 32.89 14.96 10.00
N PHE A 663 32.12 14.84 8.92
CA PHE A 663 31.53 13.56 8.54
C PHE A 663 32.18 13.09 7.24
N VAL A 664 32.34 11.77 7.08
CA VAL A 664 33.08 11.19 5.96
C VAL A 664 32.36 9.96 5.46
N ALA A 665 32.24 9.86 4.13
CA ALA A 665 31.95 8.62 3.43
C ALA A 665 33.20 8.14 2.68
N SER A 666 33.75 6.99 3.08
CA SER A 666 34.93 6.38 2.44
C SER A 666 34.50 5.13 1.67
N PRO A 667 34.90 4.94 0.41
CA PRO A 667 34.56 3.76 -0.37
C PRO A 667 35.13 2.48 0.24
N LEU A 668 34.36 1.40 0.15
CA LEU A 668 34.83 0.04 0.47
C LEU A 668 35.59 -0.54 -0.71
N LEU A 669 36.49 -1.50 -0.43
CA LEU A 669 37.35 -2.17 -1.42
C LEU A 669 38.26 -1.23 -2.24
N LEU A 670 38.52 -0.02 -1.73
CA LEU A 670 39.41 0.95 -2.36
C LEU A 670 40.30 1.61 -1.32
N ASN A 671 41.60 1.66 -1.58
CA ASN A 671 42.51 2.46 -0.77
C ASN A 671 42.36 3.94 -1.14
N THR A 672 41.97 4.77 -0.18
CA THR A 672 41.90 6.22 -0.37
C THR A 672 43.12 6.92 0.21
N SER A 673 43.46 8.06 -0.39
CA SER A 673 44.33 9.05 0.24
C SER A 673 43.50 10.29 0.51
N SER A 674 43.83 11.07 1.54
CA SER A 674 43.08 12.29 1.86
C SER A 674 43.02 13.30 0.71
N SER A 675 43.91 13.19 -0.28
CA SER A 675 43.97 14.03 -1.48
C SER A 675 43.23 13.48 -2.71
N SER A 676 42.75 12.23 -2.71
CA SER A 676 42.20 11.61 -3.93
C SER A 676 40.74 11.97 -4.23
N GLY A 677 40.03 12.65 -3.33
CA GLY A 677 38.61 13.00 -3.51
C GLY A 677 37.64 11.83 -3.35
N PHE A 678 38.16 10.62 -3.12
CA PHE A 678 37.37 9.43 -2.81
C PHE A 678 36.78 9.45 -1.41
N ASP A 679 37.39 10.17 -0.47
CA ASP A 679 36.76 10.44 0.83
C ASP A 679 35.77 11.60 0.68
N GLY A 680 34.48 11.28 0.64
CA GLY A 680 33.37 12.22 0.60
C GLY A 680 33.19 12.96 1.93
N ALA A 681 34.12 13.87 2.24
CA ALA A 681 34.14 14.64 3.47
C ALA A 681 33.16 15.83 3.44
N GLY A 682 32.46 16.07 4.55
CA GLY A 682 31.67 17.27 4.80
C GLY A 682 31.78 17.72 6.26
N VAL A 683 31.06 18.78 6.62
CA VAL A 683 31.21 19.46 7.92
C VAL A 683 29.93 19.42 8.74
N LEU A 684 29.99 18.82 9.93
CA LEU A 684 29.01 19.00 10.99
C LEU A 684 29.36 20.27 11.78
N HIS A 685 28.70 21.38 11.45
CA HIS A 685 28.96 22.69 12.01
C HIS A 685 28.17 22.91 13.30
N TYR A 686 28.85 23.12 14.42
CA TYR A 686 28.17 23.53 15.65
C TYR A 686 27.89 25.03 15.60
N SER A 687 26.66 25.44 15.91
CA SER A 687 26.21 26.85 15.80
C SER A 687 27.07 27.89 16.52
N ASN A 688 27.75 27.52 17.61
CA ASN A 688 28.67 28.38 18.35
C ASN A 688 30.15 28.03 18.14
N SER A 689 30.47 27.29 17.07
CA SER A 689 31.82 26.87 16.77
C SER A 689 32.75 28.07 16.53
N PRO A 690 33.90 28.16 17.24
CA PRO A 690 34.80 29.31 17.16
C PRO A 690 35.72 29.27 15.93
N ALA A 691 35.87 28.11 15.29
CA ALA A 691 36.78 27.91 14.18
C ALA A 691 36.33 26.75 13.27
N PRO A 692 36.69 26.78 11.98
CA PRO A 692 36.47 25.65 11.08
C PRO A 692 37.17 24.37 11.56
N VAL A 693 36.64 23.23 11.12
CA VAL A 693 37.21 21.92 11.41
C VAL A 693 38.68 21.84 10.97
N ASN A 694 39.53 21.25 11.80
CA ASN A 694 40.97 21.11 11.58
C ASN A 694 41.44 19.70 11.98
N GLY A 695 42.56 19.27 11.41
CA GLY A 695 43.15 17.95 11.65
C GLY A 695 42.81 16.93 10.55
N PRO A 696 43.29 15.67 10.70
CA PRO A 696 43.03 14.62 9.74
C PRO A 696 41.56 14.19 9.75
N LEU A 697 41.09 13.65 8.62
CA LEU A 697 39.80 12.99 8.55
C LEU A 697 39.73 11.84 9.58
N PRO A 698 38.57 11.59 10.22
CA PRO A 698 38.41 10.47 11.14
C PRO A 698 38.75 9.16 10.44
N GLY A 699 39.57 8.31 11.07
CA GLY A 699 39.88 6.96 10.57
C GLY A 699 38.60 6.11 10.46
N GLY A 700 38.55 5.23 9.47
CA GLY A 700 37.48 4.25 9.29
C GLY A 700 37.94 2.82 9.58
N PRO A 701 37.03 1.85 9.54
CA PRO A 701 37.42 0.43 9.47
C PRO A 701 38.28 0.18 8.23
N ASP A 702 39.02 -0.94 8.23
CA ASP A 702 39.75 -1.38 7.04
C ASP A 702 38.76 -1.58 5.87
N PRO A 703 38.92 -0.87 4.73
CA PRO A 703 37.99 -0.96 3.61
C PRO A 703 37.96 -2.36 2.95
N PHE A 704 38.91 -3.25 3.27
CA PHE A 704 38.96 -4.63 2.80
C PHE A 704 38.51 -5.66 3.84
N ASP A 705 38.17 -5.25 5.06
CA ASP A 705 37.60 -6.13 6.09
C ASP A 705 36.11 -6.38 5.82
N LEU A 706 35.85 -7.25 4.85
CA LEU A 706 34.50 -7.65 4.47
C LEU A 706 33.78 -8.45 5.57
N ASP A 707 34.51 -9.13 6.45
CA ASP A 707 33.90 -9.89 7.55
C ASP A 707 33.23 -8.94 8.54
N SER A 708 33.85 -7.79 8.85
CA SER A 708 33.23 -6.73 9.64
C SER A 708 31.95 -6.20 8.97
N SER A 709 31.99 -5.94 7.66
CA SER A 709 30.83 -5.48 6.88
C SER A 709 29.67 -6.49 6.90
N VAL A 710 29.96 -7.79 6.69
CA VAL A 710 29.00 -8.89 6.79
C VAL A 710 28.39 -8.97 8.19
N ASN A 711 29.21 -8.86 9.23
CA ASN A 711 28.75 -8.91 10.62
C ASN A 711 27.87 -7.71 10.97
N GLN A 712 28.20 -6.51 10.48
CA GLN A 712 27.35 -5.34 10.63
C GLN A 712 25.99 -5.58 9.95
N ALA A 713 25.97 -6.05 8.71
CA ALA A 713 24.73 -6.38 8.00
C ALA A 713 23.87 -7.41 8.75
N ARG A 714 24.49 -8.44 9.32
CA ARG A 714 23.82 -9.44 10.16
C ARG A 714 23.28 -8.86 11.47
N SER A 715 23.91 -7.82 12.03
CA SER A 715 23.45 -7.20 13.28
C SER A 715 22.18 -6.36 13.12
N ILE A 716 21.84 -5.94 11.90
CA ILE A 716 20.65 -5.14 11.61
C ILE A 716 19.42 -6.05 11.63
N ARG A 717 18.63 -5.94 12.69
CA ARG A 717 17.42 -6.74 12.92
C ARG A 717 16.16 -5.91 12.90
N TRP A 718 15.04 -6.52 12.51
CA TRP A 718 13.76 -5.83 12.47
C TRP A 718 13.16 -5.63 13.86
N ASN A 719 12.64 -4.44 14.16
CA ASN A 719 11.89 -4.22 15.39
C ASN A 719 10.43 -4.64 15.21
N LEU A 720 10.15 -5.90 15.55
CA LEU A 720 8.83 -6.53 15.43
C LEU A 720 7.75 -5.93 16.35
N THR A 721 8.12 -5.03 17.27
CA THR A 721 7.18 -4.37 18.18
C THR A 721 6.83 -2.94 17.77
N ALA A 722 7.55 -2.38 16.80
CA ALA A 722 7.37 -1.01 16.36
C ALA A 722 6.04 -0.83 15.58
N GLY A 723 5.45 0.36 15.72
CA GLY A 723 4.26 0.71 14.92
C GLY A 723 2.99 -0.06 15.28
N ALA A 724 2.83 -0.50 16.53
CA ALA A 724 1.62 -1.21 17.01
C ALA A 724 0.29 -0.43 16.79
N ALA A 725 0.32 0.88 16.60
CA ALA A 725 -0.88 1.67 16.27
C ALA A 725 -1.25 1.67 14.78
N ARG A 726 -0.44 1.04 13.90
CA ARG A 726 -0.67 0.98 12.46
C ARG A 726 -1.66 -0.11 12.08
N PRO A 727 -2.46 0.08 11.01
CA PRO A 727 -3.29 -0.97 10.43
C PRO A 727 -2.49 -2.23 10.07
N ASN A 728 -1.31 -2.05 9.46
CA ASN A 728 -0.31 -3.10 9.23
C ASN A 728 0.86 -2.85 10.18
N ARG A 729 0.86 -3.52 11.33
CA ARG A 729 1.95 -3.42 12.32
C ARG A 729 3.21 -4.07 11.75
N GLN A 730 4.38 -3.48 12.01
CA GLN A 730 5.63 -4.19 11.73
C GLN A 730 5.66 -5.47 12.58
N GLY A 731 6.14 -6.57 12.01
CA GLY A 731 6.06 -7.90 12.62
C GLY A 731 4.71 -8.62 12.52
N ALA A 732 3.70 -8.07 11.81
CA ALA A 732 2.46 -8.80 11.53
C ALA A 732 2.67 -10.00 10.58
N PHE A 733 3.73 -9.98 9.79
CA PHE A 733 4.17 -11.07 8.92
C PHE A 733 5.46 -11.67 9.47
N ASN A 734 5.43 -12.98 9.77
CA ASN A 734 6.61 -13.74 10.17
C ASN A 734 7.05 -14.67 9.03
N VAL A 735 8.32 -15.04 9.03
CA VAL A 735 8.91 -15.93 8.02
C VAL A 735 9.38 -17.27 8.59
N THR A 736 9.06 -17.55 9.86
CA THR A 736 9.57 -18.72 10.59
C THR A 736 9.00 -20.05 10.06
N ASN A 737 7.75 -20.07 9.61
CA ASN A 737 7.05 -21.28 9.15
C ASN A 737 6.39 -21.05 7.79
N ILE A 738 7.13 -20.50 6.82
CA ILE A 738 6.62 -20.30 5.47
C ILE A 738 6.94 -21.50 4.58
N THR A 739 6.04 -21.83 3.66
CA THR A 739 6.30 -22.79 2.59
C THR A 739 6.78 -22.02 1.37
N LEU A 740 8.03 -22.26 0.97
CA LEU A 740 8.58 -21.70 -0.27
C LEU A 740 7.90 -22.35 -1.47
N SER A 741 7.33 -21.53 -2.34
CA SER A 741 6.75 -21.95 -3.62
C SER A 741 7.82 -22.12 -4.69
N GLN A 742 8.86 -21.28 -4.68
CA GLN A 742 9.96 -21.29 -5.63
C GLN A 742 11.24 -20.84 -4.93
N THR A 743 12.37 -21.40 -5.33
CA THR A 743 13.71 -20.88 -5.02
C THR A 743 14.37 -20.52 -6.34
N PHE A 744 14.98 -19.34 -6.40
CA PHE A 744 15.83 -18.88 -7.51
C PHE A 744 17.26 -18.74 -6.99
N ILE A 745 18.22 -19.28 -7.73
CA ILE A 745 19.65 -19.14 -7.51
C ILE A 745 20.20 -18.33 -8.69
N LEU A 746 20.59 -17.09 -8.41
CA LEU A 746 20.92 -16.07 -9.38
C LEU A 746 22.40 -15.74 -9.26
N ASP A 747 23.21 -16.30 -10.14
CA ASP A 747 24.64 -16.05 -10.24
C ASP A 747 24.91 -14.80 -11.06
N GLY A 748 25.34 -13.74 -10.38
CA GLY A 748 25.80 -12.49 -10.94
C GLY A 748 27.27 -12.58 -11.33
N LEU A 749 27.55 -12.45 -12.63
CA LEU A 749 28.89 -12.67 -13.18
C LEU A 749 29.17 -11.78 -14.40
N MET A 750 30.45 -11.66 -14.74
CA MET A 750 30.91 -11.04 -15.98
C MET A 750 31.11 -12.12 -17.05
N ALA A 751 30.60 -11.88 -18.24
CA ALA A 751 30.70 -12.81 -19.36
C ALA A 751 31.12 -12.10 -20.65
N GLU A 752 31.81 -12.82 -21.53
CA GLU A 752 32.10 -12.38 -22.89
C GLU A 752 31.06 -12.95 -23.86
N ILE A 753 30.37 -12.08 -24.59
CA ILE A 753 29.36 -12.45 -25.58
C ILE A 753 29.72 -11.74 -26.89
N GLU A 754 30.04 -12.52 -27.93
CA GLU A 754 30.40 -12.00 -29.26
C GLU A 754 31.57 -11.00 -29.23
N GLY A 755 32.57 -11.24 -28.37
CA GLY A 755 33.75 -10.37 -28.19
C GLY A 755 33.49 -9.10 -27.39
N SER A 756 32.27 -8.92 -26.85
CA SER A 756 31.92 -7.81 -25.95
C SER A 756 31.81 -8.30 -24.52
N GLN A 757 32.40 -7.56 -23.58
CA GLN A 757 32.20 -7.81 -22.15
C GLN A 757 30.79 -7.35 -21.73
N ARG A 758 30.07 -8.23 -21.04
CA ARG A 758 28.73 -7.97 -20.51
C ARG A 758 28.63 -8.48 -19.08
N TYR A 759 27.62 -7.99 -18.37
CA TYR A 759 27.21 -8.60 -17.11
C TYR A 759 25.97 -9.44 -17.34
N ALA A 760 25.86 -10.51 -16.57
CA ALA A 760 24.85 -11.54 -16.79
C ALA A 760 24.33 -12.11 -15.48
N VAL A 761 23.13 -12.65 -15.55
CA VAL A 761 22.52 -13.49 -14.51
C VAL A 761 22.43 -14.90 -15.05
N ASN A 762 23.04 -15.88 -14.39
CA ASN A 762 23.05 -17.28 -14.85
C ASN A 762 23.53 -17.44 -16.31
N ASN A 763 24.54 -16.67 -16.73
CA ASN A 763 25.05 -16.59 -18.11
C ASN A 763 24.05 -16.03 -19.14
N VAL A 764 23.05 -15.26 -18.70
CA VAL A 764 22.14 -14.51 -19.58
C VAL A 764 22.35 -13.02 -19.33
N SER A 765 22.85 -12.31 -20.33
CA SER A 765 22.92 -10.85 -20.30
C SER A 765 21.61 -10.29 -20.87
N TYR A 766 20.91 -9.47 -20.08
CA TYR A 766 19.62 -8.93 -20.45
C TYR A 766 19.70 -8.06 -21.70
N TYR A 767 18.83 -8.34 -22.67
CA TYR A 767 18.70 -7.55 -23.89
C TYR A 767 17.49 -6.63 -23.80
N THR A 768 17.72 -5.32 -23.75
CA THR A 768 16.64 -4.32 -23.70
C THR A 768 15.93 -4.22 -25.06
N LEU A 769 14.62 -4.45 -25.06
CA LEU A 769 13.77 -4.38 -26.25
C LEU A 769 13.20 -2.97 -26.45
N ASN A 770 12.91 -2.64 -27.71
CA ASN A 770 12.13 -1.42 -28.06
C ASN A 770 10.65 -1.51 -27.65
N THR A 771 10.14 -2.73 -27.45
CA THR A 771 8.78 -2.97 -26.95
C THR A 771 8.86 -3.37 -25.47
N PRO A 772 8.34 -2.55 -24.53
CA PRO A 772 8.26 -2.90 -23.13
C PRO A 772 7.52 -4.22 -22.89
N LEU A 773 8.09 -5.06 -22.02
CA LEU A 773 7.52 -6.35 -21.63
C LEU A 773 6.11 -6.21 -21.05
N LYS A 774 5.83 -5.16 -20.27
CA LYS A 774 4.49 -4.95 -19.69
C LYS A 774 3.43 -4.62 -20.75
N LEU A 775 3.81 -3.88 -21.80
CA LEU A 775 2.92 -3.66 -22.94
C LEU A 775 2.68 -4.95 -23.72
N ALA A 776 3.75 -5.71 -23.97
CA ALA A 776 3.64 -6.99 -24.66
C ALA A 776 2.79 -7.99 -23.88
N ASP A 777 2.97 -8.07 -22.57
CA ASP A 777 2.18 -8.89 -21.66
C ASP A 777 0.69 -8.52 -21.73
N HIS A 778 0.38 -7.21 -21.70
CA HIS A 778 -1.00 -6.74 -21.72
C HIS A 778 -1.71 -6.93 -23.07
N PHE A 779 -1.07 -6.57 -24.18
CA PHE A 779 -1.73 -6.53 -25.50
C PHE A 779 -1.63 -7.83 -26.29
N VAL A 780 -0.56 -8.60 -26.11
CA VAL A 780 -0.29 -9.82 -26.89
C VAL A 780 0.13 -11.01 -26.02
N ASN A 781 -0.02 -10.92 -24.69
CA ASN A 781 0.38 -11.95 -23.74
C ASN A 781 1.84 -12.42 -23.93
N GLY A 782 2.73 -11.45 -24.21
CA GLY A 782 4.16 -11.67 -24.48
C GLY A 782 4.50 -12.21 -25.88
N SER A 783 3.50 -12.61 -26.67
CA SER A 783 3.70 -13.23 -27.98
C SER A 783 4.56 -12.38 -28.92
N GLY A 784 5.61 -12.99 -29.48
CA GLY A 784 6.56 -12.35 -30.40
C GLY A 784 7.54 -11.37 -29.74
N VAL A 785 7.51 -11.21 -28.41
CA VAL A 785 8.38 -10.28 -27.68
C VAL A 785 9.28 -11.00 -26.68
N TYR A 786 8.70 -11.85 -25.82
CA TYR A 786 9.46 -12.66 -24.87
C TYR A 786 8.79 -14.01 -24.65
N GLN A 787 9.57 -14.97 -24.14
CA GLN A 787 9.06 -16.26 -23.70
C GLN A 787 9.27 -16.40 -22.20
N LEU A 788 8.18 -16.70 -21.49
CA LEU A 788 8.19 -16.89 -20.06
C LEU A 788 8.98 -18.15 -19.69
N ASP A 789 9.82 -18.05 -18.66
CA ASP A 789 10.68 -19.14 -18.14
C ASP A 789 11.62 -19.76 -19.18
N TRP A 790 11.99 -18.99 -20.22
CA TRP A 790 12.92 -19.47 -21.24
C TRP A 790 14.33 -19.71 -20.70
N PHE A 791 14.75 -18.92 -19.71
CA PHE A 791 16.06 -19.00 -19.09
C PHE A 791 15.97 -19.56 -17.67
N PRO A 792 16.92 -20.41 -17.25
CA PRO A 792 16.87 -21.06 -15.96
C PRO A 792 17.17 -20.09 -14.80
N VAL A 793 16.41 -20.25 -13.72
CA VAL A 793 16.60 -19.55 -12.44
C VAL A 793 17.30 -20.41 -11.39
N ASN A 794 17.63 -21.66 -11.70
CA ASN A 794 18.24 -22.63 -10.76
C ASN A 794 19.48 -23.33 -11.33
N SER A 795 19.94 -22.89 -12.50
CA SER A 795 21.17 -23.37 -13.12
C SER A 795 21.77 -22.26 -13.95
N VAL A 796 23.08 -22.33 -14.16
CA VAL A 796 23.83 -21.41 -15.02
C VAL A 796 23.88 -22.01 -16.42
N ASN A 797 23.63 -21.21 -17.46
CA ASN A 797 23.77 -21.66 -18.84
C ASN A 797 25.23 -22.06 -19.13
N SER A 798 25.44 -23.08 -19.96
CA SER A 798 26.79 -23.54 -20.30
C SER A 798 27.61 -22.51 -21.10
N LYS A 799 26.93 -21.64 -21.85
CA LYS A 799 27.53 -20.54 -22.60
C LYS A 799 26.74 -19.26 -22.35
N ALA A 800 27.46 -18.16 -22.23
CA ALA A 800 26.86 -16.84 -22.12
C ALA A 800 26.17 -16.41 -23.42
N SER A 801 25.03 -15.75 -23.29
CA SER A 801 24.24 -15.24 -24.43
C SER A 801 23.40 -14.03 -24.04
N TYR A 802 23.04 -13.22 -25.04
CA TYR A 802 22.01 -12.20 -24.86
C TYR A 802 20.63 -12.86 -24.75
N GLY A 803 19.77 -12.31 -23.90
CA GLY A 803 18.44 -12.86 -23.70
C GLY A 803 17.47 -11.92 -23.02
N VAL A 804 16.18 -12.09 -23.30
CA VAL A 804 15.10 -11.40 -22.61
C VAL A 804 14.60 -12.30 -21.48
N SER A 805 15.20 -12.18 -20.30
CA SER A 805 14.88 -13.04 -19.16
C SER A 805 13.62 -12.58 -18.43
N VAL A 806 12.54 -13.36 -18.57
CA VAL A 806 11.27 -13.16 -17.85
C VAL A 806 10.88 -14.46 -17.17
N VAL A 807 10.73 -14.41 -15.85
CA VAL A 807 10.50 -15.59 -15.00
C VAL A 807 9.14 -15.51 -14.34
N THR A 808 8.49 -16.66 -14.15
CA THR A 808 7.19 -16.75 -13.50
C THR A 808 7.33 -16.59 -12.00
N GLY A 809 6.59 -15.63 -11.45
CA GLY A 809 6.35 -15.52 -10.02
C GLY A 809 4.94 -15.98 -9.66
N VAL A 810 4.83 -16.96 -8.76
CA VAL A 810 3.52 -17.44 -8.27
C VAL A 810 2.88 -16.36 -7.40
N HIS A 811 1.74 -15.79 -7.82
CA HIS A 811 1.01 -14.79 -7.03
C HIS A 811 0.57 -15.39 -5.69
N LYS A 812 0.85 -14.66 -4.60
CA LYS A 812 0.73 -15.07 -3.19
C LYS A 812 1.58 -16.30 -2.83
N GLY A 813 2.60 -16.58 -3.62
CA GLY A 813 3.67 -17.51 -3.27
C GLY A 813 4.77 -16.80 -2.50
N TRP A 814 5.37 -17.51 -1.54
CA TRP A 814 6.66 -17.13 -0.98
C TRP A 814 7.76 -17.62 -1.90
N ILE A 815 8.67 -16.74 -2.29
CA ILE A 815 9.86 -17.11 -3.06
C ILE A 815 11.12 -16.88 -2.24
N GLU A 816 12.13 -17.70 -2.49
CA GLU A 816 13.49 -17.47 -2.03
C GLU A 816 14.34 -17.00 -3.21
N LEU A 817 15.01 -15.88 -3.05
CA LEU A 817 16.01 -15.39 -3.98
C LEU A 817 17.38 -15.54 -3.33
N VAL A 818 18.24 -16.35 -3.93
CA VAL A 818 19.64 -16.53 -3.54
C VAL A 818 20.48 -15.83 -4.58
N PHE A 819 21.02 -14.67 -4.22
CA PHE A 819 21.97 -13.96 -5.06
C PHE A 819 23.37 -14.51 -4.79
N VAL A 820 24.05 -14.98 -5.82
CA VAL A 820 25.45 -15.42 -5.79
C VAL A 820 26.25 -14.37 -6.55
N ASN A 821 27.39 -13.96 -5.99
CA ASN A 821 28.25 -12.94 -6.59
C ASN A 821 29.59 -13.55 -6.97
N SER A 822 29.78 -13.81 -8.26
CA SER A 822 31.03 -14.32 -8.85
C SER A 822 31.98 -13.18 -9.26
N LEU A 823 31.68 -11.94 -8.91
CA LEU A 823 32.53 -10.77 -9.14
C LEU A 823 33.53 -10.58 -7.98
N ASN A 824 34.58 -9.79 -8.24
CA ASN A 824 35.56 -9.38 -7.25
C ASN A 824 35.17 -8.08 -6.50
N THR A 825 33.99 -7.53 -6.78
CA THR A 825 33.43 -6.32 -6.16
C THR A 825 32.12 -6.63 -5.44
N ILE A 826 31.76 -5.81 -4.45
CA ILE A 826 30.42 -5.88 -3.83
C ILE A 826 29.38 -5.53 -4.89
N ASP A 827 28.36 -6.37 -5.02
CA ASP A 827 27.18 -6.09 -5.83
C ASP A 827 25.99 -5.79 -4.89
N ALA A 828 24.95 -5.15 -5.42
CA ALA A 828 23.73 -4.87 -4.66
C ALA A 828 22.51 -5.12 -5.53
N TRP A 829 21.59 -5.95 -5.04
CA TRP A 829 20.42 -6.41 -5.79
C TRP A 829 19.15 -5.75 -5.28
N HIS A 830 18.29 -5.34 -6.22
CA HIS A 830 17.05 -4.64 -5.96
C HIS A 830 15.88 -5.31 -6.68
N LEU A 831 14.75 -5.43 -5.98
CA LEU A 831 13.50 -5.93 -6.53
C LEU A 831 12.46 -4.83 -6.50
N ASP A 832 12.07 -4.34 -7.68
CA ASP A 832 10.97 -3.38 -7.80
C ASP A 832 9.66 -4.00 -7.32
N GLY A 833 8.75 -3.18 -6.80
CA GLY A 833 7.40 -3.62 -6.41
C GLY A 833 7.28 -4.35 -5.07
N PHE A 834 8.40 -4.72 -4.44
CA PHE A 834 8.41 -5.55 -3.23
C PHE A 834 9.40 -5.06 -2.17
N GLY A 835 9.08 -5.38 -0.91
CA GLY A 835 10.08 -5.52 0.14
C GLY A 835 10.32 -7.01 0.40
N PHE A 836 11.56 -7.40 0.67
CA PHE A 836 11.95 -8.77 0.98
C PHE A 836 12.68 -8.86 2.31
N TYR A 837 12.63 -10.04 2.93
CA TYR A 837 13.23 -10.35 4.23
C TYR A 837 14.63 -10.88 4.01
N VAL A 838 15.65 -10.20 4.56
CA VAL A 838 17.04 -10.65 4.44
C VAL A 838 17.32 -11.75 5.47
N VAL A 839 17.39 -13.00 4.99
CA VAL A 839 17.43 -14.18 5.87
C VAL A 839 18.83 -14.77 6.04
N GLY A 840 19.75 -14.60 5.08
CA GLY A 840 21.06 -15.23 5.18
C GLY A 840 22.14 -14.56 4.36
N PHE A 841 23.38 -14.71 4.83
CA PHE A 841 24.61 -14.31 4.13
C PHE A 841 25.62 -15.44 4.31
N GLY A 842 26.40 -15.74 3.28
CA GLY A 842 27.51 -16.67 3.39
C GLY A 842 28.57 -16.48 2.32
N ASN A 843 29.67 -17.20 2.49
CA ASN A 843 30.82 -17.18 1.59
C ASN A 843 30.85 -18.46 0.76
N GLY A 844 31.47 -18.42 -0.42
CA GLY A 844 31.59 -19.56 -1.30
C GLY A 844 30.26 -19.98 -1.92
N PHE A 845 30.08 -21.28 -2.11
CA PHE A 845 28.89 -21.83 -2.75
C PHE A 845 27.70 -21.87 -1.77
N TRP A 846 26.54 -21.45 -2.25
CA TRP A 846 25.28 -21.70 -1.54
C TRP A 846 24.80 -23.12 -1.80
N GLY A 847 24.32 -23.79 -0.75
CA GLY A 847 23.60 -25.06 -0.84
C GLY A 847 22.36 -25.05 0.07
N PRO A 848 21.38 -25.95 -0.16
CA PRO A 848 20.14 -26.00 0.61
C PRO A 848 20.30 -26.09 2.13
N GLU A 849 21.41 -26.63 2.60
CA GLU A 849 21.80 -26.76 4.01
C GLU A 849 22.05 -25.41 4.69
N ALA A 850 22.40 -24.36 3.93
CA ALA A 850 22.62 -23.02 4.46
C ALA A 850 21.38 -22.42 5.14
N ARG A 851 20.19 -22.93 4.81
CA ARG A 851 18.92 -22.53 5.44
C ARG A 851 18.89 -22.79 6.95
N LYS A 852 19.75 -23.65 7.47
CA LYS A 852 19.89 -23.89 8.93
C LYS A 852 20.40 -22.66 9.68
N ASP A 853 21.18 -21.82 9.01
CA ASP A 853 21.80 -20.63 9.59
C ASP A 853 21.01 -19.35 9.29
N TYR A 854 19.86 -19.47 8.63
CA TYR A 854 19.03 -18.33 8.29
C TYR A 854 18.42 -17.69 9.53
N ASN A 855 18.42 -16.36 9.57
CA ASN A 855 17.57 -15.62 10.49
C ASN A 855 16.14 -15.57 9.94
N ILE A 856 15.27 -16.40 10.51
CA ILE A 856 13.84 -16.47 10.19
C ILE A 856 12.94 -15.92 11.30
N PHE A 857 13.54 -15.28 12.32
CA PHE A 857 12.81 -14.76 13.48
C PHE A 857 12.55 -13.27 13.36
N ASP A 858 13.61 -12.48 13.13
CA ASP A 858 13.54 -11.03 12.99
C ASP A 858 14.35 -10.47 11.78
N PRO A 859 14.29 -11.11 10.59
CA PRO A 859 14.99 -10.60 9.41
C PRO A 859 14.44 -9.23 9.02
N VAL A 860 15.36 -8.31 8.74
CA VAL A 860 15.00 -6.95 8.31
C VAL A 860 14.40 -6.97 6.91
N VAL A 861 13.31 -6.23 6.72
CA VAL A 861 12.68 -6.04 5.41
C VAL A 861 13.37 -4.90 4.67
N ARG A 862 13.76 -5.13 3.42
CA ARG A 862 14.47 -4.18 2.56
C ARG A 862 13.98 -4.25 1.12
N SER A 863 14.33 -3.27 0.29
CA SER A 863 14.17 -3.37 -1.17
C SER A 863 15.48 -3.65 -1.89
N THR A 864 16.62 -3.40 -1.22
CA THR A 864 17.96 -3.60 -1.77
C THR A 864 18.84 -4.38 -0.78
N VAL A 865 19.59 -5.37 -1.27
CA VAL A 865 20.55 -6.13 -0.45
C VAL A 865 21.89 -6.26 -1.16
N GLN A 866 22.97 -6.14 -0.40
CA GLN A 866 24.32 -6.35 -0.90
C GLN A 866 24.66 -7.84 -0.98
N VAL A 867 25.58 -8.17 -1.89
CA VAL A 867 26.16 -9.50 -2.05
C VAL A 867 27.67 -9.33 -2.15
N TYR A 868 28.39 -9.88 -1.18
CA TYR A 868 29.84 -9.72 -1.09
C TYR A 868 30.59 -10.56 -2.14
N PRO A 869 31.80 -10.14 -2.55
CA PRO A 869 32.63 -10.88 -3.51
C PRO A 869 32.78 -12.35 -3.15
N ASN A 870 32.58 -13.24 -4.13
CA ASN A 870 32.66 -14.70 -3.97
C ASN A 870 31.74 -15.26 -2.86
N GLY A 871 30.64 -14.56 -2.57
CA GLY A 871 29.67 -14.94 -1.55
C GLY A 871 28.25 -15.00 -2.08
N TRP A 872 27.32 -15.19 -1.17
CA TRP A 872 25.89 -15.24 -1.48
C TRP A 872 25.06 -14.53 -0.42
N THR A 873 23.87 -14.11 -0.81
CA THR A 873 22.87 -13.53 0.08
C THR A 873 21.49 -14.06 -0.28
N ALA A 874 20.75 -14.51 0.73
CA ALA A 874 19.43 -15.10 0.56
C ALA A 874 18.35 -14.20 1.15
N VAL A 875 17.27 -14.00 0.41
CA VAL A 875 16.10 -13.23 0.83
C VAL A 875 14.80 -13.98 0.55
N TYR A 876 13.79 -13.75 1.38
CA TYR A 876 12.42 -14.23 1.14
C TYR A 876 11.53 -13.07 0.69
N ALA A 877 10.77 -13.26 -0.38
CA ALA A 877 9.79 -12.29 -0.87
C ALA A 877 8.41 -12.92 -0.97
N PHE A 878 7.38 -12.18 -0.57
CA PHE A 878 5.98 -12.60 -0.74
C PHE A 878 5.40 -11.89 -1.96
N LEU A 879 5.07 -12.66 -3.00
CA LEU A 879 4.65 -12.11 -4.29
C LEU A 879 3.17 -11.73 -4.30
N ASP A 880 2.79 -10.69 -3.55
CA ASP A 880 1.41 -10.21 -3.39
C ASP A 880 1.03 -9.03 -4.31
N ASN A 881 1.90 -8.67 -5.25
CA ASN A 881 1.74 -7.53 -6.15
C ASN A 881 1.81 -8.02 -7.61
N PRO A 882 0.68 -8.37 -8.23
CA PRO A 882 0.65 -8.77 -9.64
C PRO A 882 1.17 -7.66 -10.56
N GLY A 883 1.95 -8.04 -11.56
CA GLY A 883 2.61 -7.11 -12.49
C GLY A 883 3.88 -7.67 -13.10
N MET A 884 4.59 -6.79 -13.81
CA MET A 884 5.93 -7.06 -14.34
C MET A 884 6.93 -6.26 -13.51
N TRP A 885 7.86 -6.93 -12.83
CA TRP A 885 8.76 -6.30 -11.86
C TRP A 885 10.22 -6.61 -12.17
N ASN A 886 11.06 -5.58 -12.15
CA ASN A 886 12.48 -5.73 -12.42
C ASN A 886 13.24 -6.24 -11.19
N LEU A 887 14.13 -7.19 -11.42
CA LEU A 887 15.13 -7.66 -10.46
C LEU A 887 16.52 -7.39 -11.05
N ARG A 888 17.26 -6.46 -10.47
CA ARG A 888 18.50 -5.93 -11.06
C ARG A 888 19.61 -5.73 -10.05
N SER A 889 20.84 -5.64 -10.57
CA SER A 889 21.92 -4.97 -9.86
C SER A 889 21.66 -3.45 -9.77
N GLN A 890 22.10 -2.84 -8.66
CA GLN A 890 22.12 -1.39 -8.43
C GLN A 890 23.47 -0.77 -8.83
N SER A 891 24.50 -1.59 -9.11
CA SER A 891 25.67 -1.12 -9.86
C SER A 891 25.20 -0.69 -11.24
N LEU A 892 25.30 0.61 -11.52
CA LEU A 892 24.77 1.20 -12.75
C LEU A 892 25.46 0.58 -13.98
N LYS A 893 26.76 0.29 -13.86
CA LYS A 893 27.53 -0.40 -14.90
C LYS A 893 26.99 -1.80 -15.17
N ASN A 894 26.78 -2.58 -14.10
CA ASN A 894 26.35 -3.96 -14.29
C ASN A 894 24.93 -4.02 -14.85
N TRP A 895 24.02 -3.17 -14.34
CA TRP A 895 22.66 -3.07 -14.86
C TRP A 895 22.65 -2.65 -16.34
N TYR A 896 23.35 -1.57 -16.69
CA TYR A 896 23.43 -1.08 -18.07
C TYR A 896 23.98 -2.14 -19.05
N LEU A 897 24.89 -3.00 -18.58
CA LEU A 897 25.48 -4.08 -19.35
C LEU A 897 24.75 -5.43 -19.22
N GLY A 898 23.54 -5.44 -18.65
CA GLY A 898 22.59 -6.56 -18.73
C GLY A 898 22.42 -7.41 -17.47
N GLN A 899 22.89 -7.00 -16.30
CA GLN A 899 22.71 -7.73 -15.03
C GLN A 899 21.32 -7.51 -14.42
N GLU A 900 20.29 -7.97 -15.12
CA GLU A 900 18.90 -7.89 -14.67
C GLU A 900 18.04 -9.03 -15.24
N LEU A 901 16.86 -9.21 -14.66
CA LEU A 901 15.77 -10.02 -15.19
C LEU A 901 14.43 -9.46 -14.74
N TYR A 902 13.33 -10.00 -15.25
CA TYR A 902 11.99 -9.58 -14.87
C TYR A 902 11.19 -10.72 -14.27
N ILE A 903 10.50 -10.47 -13.16
CA ILE A 903 9.54 -11.39 -12.56
C ILE A 903 8.14 -10.98 -12.99
N ARG A 904 7.47 -11.87 -13.73
CA ARG A 904 6.06 -11.73 -14.08
C ARG A 904 5.22 -12.39 -12.98
N VAL A 905 4.63 -11.56 -12.12
CA VAL A 905 3.69 -12.03 -11.09
C VAL A 905 2.29 -11.99 -11.68
N PHE A 906 1.72 -13.16 -11.93
CA PHE A 906 0.46 -13.27 -12.64
C PHE A 906 -0.67 -13.80 -11.77
N ASP A 907 -1.85 -13.19 -11.88
CA ASP A 907 -3.11 -13.71 -11.38
C ASP A 907 -4.05 -13.95 -12.58
N PRO A 908 -4.63 -15.16 -12.73
CA PRO A 908 -5.51 -15.48 -13.86
C PRO A 908 -6.83 -14.71 -13.87
N ASP A 909 -7.22 -14.12 -12.75
CA ASP A 909 -8.43 -13.29 -12.63
C ASP A 909 -8.08 -11.80 -12.85
N PRO A 910 -8.51 -11.19 -13.97
CA PRO A 910 -8.20 -9.81 -14.35
C PRO A 910 -9.02 -8.81 -13.53
N ASN A 911 -8.81 -8.83 -12.22
CA ASN A 911 -9.52 -8.03 -11.26
C ASN A 911 -8.75 -6.72 -10.99
N PRO A 912 -9.33 -5.54 -11.23
CA PRO A 912 -8.71 -4.25 -10.90
C PRO A 912 -8.35 -4.07 -9.42
N ALA A 913 -8.90 -4.90 -8.52
CA ALA A 913 -8.49 -4.95 -7.12
C ALA A 913 -7.12 -5.60 -6.90
N LYS A 914 -6.57 -6.31 -7.90
CA LYS A 914 -5.30 -7.05 -7.86
C LYS A 914 -4.20 -6.37 -8.69
N GLU A 915 -4.52 -5.87 -9.88
CA GLU A 915 -3.65 -4.99 -10.66
C GLU A 915 -4.51 -3.93 -11.37
N ARG A 916 -4.09 -2.67 -11.32
CA ARG A 916 -4.80 -1.58 -11.99
C ARG A 916 -4.72 -1.73 -13.51
N PRO A 917 -5.78 -1.34 -14.25
CA PRO A 917 -5.69 -1.25 -15.69
C PRO A 917 -4.61 -0.25 -16.10
N PRO A 918 -4.10 -0.34 -17.35
CA PRO A 918 -3.18 0.65 -17.87
C PRO A 918 -3.77 2.07 -17.73
N PRO A 919 -2.93 3.08 -17.42
CA PRO A 919 -3.41 4.45 -17.26
C PRO A 919 -3.90 5.02 -18.59
N SER A 920 -4.81 6.00 -18.54
CA SER A 920 -5.37 6.63 -19.74
C SER A 920 -4.35 7.40 -20.58
N ASN A 921 -3.25 7.84 -19.96
CA ASN A 921 -2.11 8.51 -20.59
C ASN A 921 -0.95 7.54 -20.91
N LEU A 922 -1.23 6.24 -21.08
CA LEU A 922 -0.21 5.24 -21.39
C LEU A 922 0.54 5.59 -22.67
N LEU A 923 1.87 5.67 -22.60
CA LEU A 923 2.74 5.83 -23.75
C LEU A 923 2.87 4.50 -24.51
N LEU A 924 2.83 4.57 -25.85
CA LEU A 924 2.98 3.42 -26.74
C LEU A 924 4.25 3.56 -27.59
N CYS A 925 4.95 2.44 -27.78
CA CYS A 925 6.22 2.36 -28.52
C CYS A 925 6.46 0.91 -29.00
N GLY A 926 7.57 0.70 -29.70
CA GLY A 926 7.90 -0.60 -30.29
C GLY A 926 6.82 -1.04 -31.29
N ILE A 927 6.37 -2.28 -31.20
CA ILE A 927 5.31 -2.83 -32.07
C ILE A 927 3.93 -2.20 -31.86
N PHE A 928 3.76 -1.40 -30.81
CA PHE A 928 2.51 -0.69 -30.49
C PHE A 928 2.58 0.81 -30.81
N ALA A 929 3.70 1.29 -31.34
CA ALA A 929 3.80 2.67 -31.79
C ALA A 929 2.66 2.96 -32.79
N PRO A 930 1.96 4.10 -32.67
CA PRO A 930 0.97 4.48 -33.67
C PRO A 930 1.67 4.54 -35.03
N ASP A 931 1.05 3.97 -36.07
CA ASP A 931 1.54 4.02 -37.44
C ASP A 931 1.93 5.48 -37.73
N SER A 932 3.23 5.75 -37.82
CA SER A 932 3.71 7.03 -38.36
C SER A 932 3.01 7.19 -39.69
N GLU A 933 2.36 8.33 -39.93
CA GLU A 933 1.90 8.67 -41.28
C GLU A 933 3.02 8.27 -42.24
N SER A 934 2.69 7.34 -43.14
CA SER A 934 3.59 6.84 -44.17
C SER A 934 4.40 8.01 -44.70
N PRO A 935 5.75 7.92 -44.79
CA PRO A 935 6.54 9.00 -45.37
C PRO A 935 5.87 9.36 -46.69
N ALA A 936 5.50 10.64 -46.83
CA ALA A 936 4.87 11.15 -48.04
C ALA A 936 5.62 10.59 -49.22
N SER A 937 4.92 9.81 -50.05
CA SER A 937 5.48 9.17 -51.23
C SER A 937 6.37 10.15 -51.97
N GLU A 938 7.63 9.76 -52.21
CA GLU A 938 8.56 10.53 -53.03
C GLU A 938 7.84 11.01 -54.30
N PRO A 939 8.03 12.28 -54.72
CA PRO A 939 7.42 12.78 -55.94
C PRO A 939 7.90 11.91 -57.11
N VAL A 940 6.93 11.36 -57.85
CA VAL A 940 7.17 10.57 -59.06
C VAL A 940 8.09 11.35 -60.00
N PRO A 941 9.18 10.74 -60.53
CA PRO A 941 10.03 11.41 -61.50
C PRO A 941 9.21 11.74 -62.75
N VAL A 942 9.24 13.00 -63.16
CA VAL A 942 8.67 13.45 -64.43
C VAL A 942 9.38 12.68 -65.56
N PRO A 943 8.67 11.98 -66.45
CA PRO A 943 9.31 11.34 -67.59
C PRO A 943 9.86 12.42 -68.52
N SER A 944 11.14 12.28 -68.87
CA SER A 944 11.82 13.13 -69.84
C SER A 944 11.10 13.09 -71.19
N ALA A 945 10.63 14.25 -71.63
CA ALA A 945 10.38 14.60 -73.03
C ALA A 945 10.74 16.08 -73.24
#